data_AF-A0A829CWA6-F1
#
_entry.id   AF-A0A829CWA6-F1
#
_cell.length_a   1.000
_cell.length_b   1.000
_cell.length_c   1.000
_cell.angle_alpha   90.00
_cell.angle_beta   90.00
_cell.angle_gamma   90.00
#
_symmetry.space_group_name_H-M   'P 1'
#
loop_
_entity.id
_entity.type
_entity.pdbx_description
1 polymer ?
#
loop_
_entity_poly.entity_id
_entity_poly.type
_entity_poly.pdbx_seq_one_letter_code
_entity_poly.pdbx_strand_id
1 'polypeptide(L)'
;MKLPLEMDVNEYALKVTKPGEQLSALILDSEPMREEEESQIPTESSLEEVESEFVHHETRMNENTKLEEQQSLEKEKTNSKGFEIRRNSEEILFLKGGREYRVRSLYKNQSLDQIKINLRLLVGDDYYIETLDLMNPRMRKGFVQNASDATSVLEETITNDLKEVFRITEEMLYEQLEKIKKPGKEEIELTPKEKEEALLYLKDPELVHHILEDFERMGLVGERTNSLLGYLATLTRRTENPLAVIIQSSSSAGKSTLMDSILDLVPEEEKEKYSAMTGQSLFYMSSKNLKNKVLAISEEEGIERAKYALKILQSEKRISIATTTKDQLTGKLSTTEYVVEGPVVLFLTTTSVEIDEELQNRAVILTVNEEREQTKTILRNQREEETLEGVLRRKKKEGIITFHQNIQRLILPLAVVNPYANELKFPDTRLRMRRDQKKYLTLIRTIALLHQYQREVRMAKDESGKEVAYIEVKKSDIELASILFNRVFGKNLDDLSPHTKKVLREVYEYVNELCQERSVDKSAIRLTRKEIRERTGISDTRLRIHLKRLEELEYLYARSGRQGIVMEYELLWEEEEENENDFSGLLLGEDAKQESNWKVIFQNERIARTSPDKDLTSPSKKGTSPPLRLGFAPPSPGGRLVSKNAQELKIPRENADSLQNE
;
A
#
# COMPACT_ATOMS: atom_id res chain seq x y z
N MET A 1 10.65 -42.38 -23.82
CA MET A 1 11.34 -42.32 -25.14
C MET A 1 12.04 -43.65 -25.36
N LYS A 2 11.75 -44.39 -26.43
CA LYS A 2 12.42 -45.68 -26.71
C LYS A 2 13.65 -45.43 -27.58
N LEU A 3 14.83 -45.53 -26.99
CA LEU A 3 16.11 -45.51 -27.70
C LEU A 3 16.56 -46.95 -28.02
N PRO A 4 17.42 -47.17 -29.03
CA PRO A 4 18.07 -48.46 -29.23
C PRO A 4 18.81 -48.92 -27.96
N LEU A 5 18.82 -50.23 -27.69
CA LEU A 5 19.44 -50.82 -26.49
C LEU A 5 20.88 -50.31 -26.29
N GLU A 6 21.16 -49.83 -25.08
CA GLU A 6 22.46 -49.31 -24.62
C GLU A 6 22.97 -48.00 -25.27
N MET A 7 22.11 -47.24 -25.98
CA MET A 7 22.48 -45.92 -26.50
C MET A 7 21.84 -44.77 -25.71
N ASP A 8 22.65 -43.78 -25.35
CA ASP A 8 22.17 -42.52 -24.79
C ASP A 8 21.66 -41.55 -25.89
N VAL A 9 21.00 -40.48 -25.46
CA VAL A 9 20.40 -39.48 -26.37
C VAL A 9 21.47 -38.78 -27.23
N ASN A 10 22.66 -38.55 -26.68
CA ASN A 10 23.75 -37.82 -27.35
C ASN A 10 24.42 -38.70 -28.41
N GLU A 11 24.65 -39.98 -28.10
CA GLU A 11 25.15 -40.98 -29.04
C GLU A 11 24.17 -41.23 -30.18
N TYR A 12 22.86 -41.23 -29.89
CA TYR A 12 21.84 -41.32 -30.93
C TYR A 12 21.88 -40.10 -31.86
N ALA A 13 21.99 -38.89 -31.29
CA ALA A 13 22.05 -37.66 -32.07
C ALA A 13 23.25 -37.62 -33.05
N LEU A 14 24.40 -38.17 -32.65
CA LEU A 14 25.62 -38.18 -33.46
C LEU A 14 25.59 -39.19 -34.61
N LYS A 15 24.78 -40.25 -34.52
CA LYS A 15 24.70 -41.31 -35.55
C LYS A 15 23.64 -41.04 -36.63
N VAL A 16 22.84 -40.00 -36.46
CA VAL A 16 21.69 -39.70 -37.32
C VAL A 16 21.98 -38.52 -38.24
N THR A 17 21.57 -38.62 -39.51
CA THR A 17 21.84 -37.61 -40.54
C THR A 17 21.04 -36.31 -40.38
N LYS A 18 20.05 -36.28 -39.48
CA LYS A 18 19.28 -35.10 -39.04
C LYS A 18 18.79 -35.24 -37.58
N PRO A 19 19.60 -34.90 -36.57
CA PRO A 19 19.29 -35.18 -35.17
C PRO A 19 18.05 -34.42 -34.66
N GLY A 20 17.84 -33.18 -35.10
CA GLY A 20 16.71 -32.36 -34.64
C GLY A 20 15.34 -32.95 -35.03
N GLU A 21 15.17 -33.38 -36.28
CA GLU A 21 13.91 -33.96 -36.76
C GLU A 21 13.64 -35.33 -36.10
N GLN A 22 14.67 -36.18 -35.96
CA GLN A 22 14.48 -37.52 -35.41
C GLN A 22 14.31 -37.57 -33.89
N LEU A 23 15.01 -36.72 -33.14
CA LEU A 23 14.79 -36.60 -31.70
C LEU A 23 13.39 -36.05 -31.40
N SER A 24 12.90 -35.11 -32.21
CA SER A 24 11.56 -34.56 -32.08
C SER A 24 10.49 -35.63 -32.30
N ALA A 25 10.66 -36.49 -33.32
CA ALA A 25 9.76 -37.62 -33.57
C ALA A 25 9.76 -38.63 -32.40
N LEU A 26 10.93 -38.92 -31.81
CA LEU A 26 11.05 -39.84 -30.67
C LEU A 26 10.43 -39.30 -29.36
N ILE A 27 10.36 -37.98 -29.21
CA ILE A 27 9.65 -37.32 -28.10
C ILE A 27 8.14 -37.42 -28.31
N LEU A 28 7.67 -37.19 -29.54
CA LEU A 28 6.25 -37.31 -29.89
C LEU A 28 5.72 -38.74 -29.73
N ASP A 29 6.54 -39.74 -30.04
CA ASP A 29 6.20 -41.17 -29.88
C ASP A 29 6.50 -41.72 -28.47
N SER A 30 6.79 -40.86 -27.48
CA SER A 30 7.07 -41.31 -26.12
C SER A 30 5.81 -41.54 -25.29
N GLU A 31 5.68 -42.75 -24.73
CA GLU A 31 4.60 -43.09 -23.80
C GLU A 31 4.91 -42.54 -22.39
N PRO A 32 3.91 -42.00 -21.66
CA PRO A 32 4.07 -41.52 -20.30
C PRO A 32 4.37 -42.68 -19.34
N MET A 33 5.39 -42.51 -18.49
CA MET A 33 5.82 -43.52 -17.54
C MET A 33 4.74 -43.70 -16.46
N ARG A 34 4.17 -44.91 -16.34
CA ARG A 34 3.39 -45.31 -15.16
C ARG A 34 4.38 -45.67 -14.06
N GLU A 35 4.22 -45.05 -12.89
CA GLU A 35 4.91 -45.44 -11.67
C GLU A 35 4.39 -46.82 -11.25
N GLU A 36 5.24 -47.84 -11.33
CA GLU A 36 5.02 -49.13 -10.68
C GLU A 36 5.73 -49.14 -9.32
N GLU A 37 4.97 -49.45 -8.27
CA GLU A 37 5.45 -49.77 -6.93
C GLU A 37 6.25 -51.08 -6.96
N GLU A 38 7.49 -51.08 -6.46
CA GLU A 38 7.92 -51.91 -5.33
C GLU A 38 9.43 -51.78 -5.01
N SER A 39 9.68 -51.60 -3.70
CA SER A 39 10.71 -52.24 -2.86
C SER A 39 12.11 -51.61 -2.61
N GLN A 40 12.22 -51.00 -1.40
CA GLN A 40 13.20 -51.23 -0.29
C GLN A 40 14.70 -50.89 -0.52
N ILE A 41 15.50 -50.11 0.27
CA ILE A 41 15.66 -49.64 1.69
C ILE A 41 16.98 -48.77 1.71
N PRO A 42 17.38 -47.87 2.67
CA PRO A 42 16.67 -47.00 3.64
C PRO A 42 17.25 -45.55 3.84
N THR A 43 16.47 -44.73 4.54
CA THR A 43 16.84 -43.62 5.47
C THR A 43 17.59 -42.37 4.98
N GLU A 44 16.85 -41.25 4.90
CA GLU A 44 17.13 -40.02 5.67
C GLU A 44 15.80 -39.30 5.95
N SER A 45 15.26 -39.57 7.14
CA SER A 45 13.99 -39.05 7.63
C SER A 45 14.19 -37.71 8.35
N SER A 46 13.93 -36.59 7.66
CA SER A 46 13.69 -35.29 8.31
C SER A 46 13.01 -34.24 7.41
N LEU A 47 12.34 -34.65 6.33
CA LEU A 47 11.74 -33.73 5.35
C LEU A 47 10.21 -33.84 5.21
N GLU A 48 9.58 -34.91 5.67
CA GLU A 48 8.14 -35.13 5.47
C GLU A 48 7.25 -34.58 6.61
N GLU A 49 7.80 -34.31 7.80
CA GLU A 49 6.97 -33.84 8.92
C GLU A 49 6.57 -32.35 8.77
N VAL A 50 7.43 -31.52 8.16
CA VAL A 50 7.17 -30.07 8.01
C VAL A 50 6.16 -29.78 6.88
N GLU A 51 6.08 -30.64 5.85
CA GLU A 51 5.08 -30.52 4.78
C GLU A 51 3.69 -30.97 5.24
N SER A 52 3.61 -31.98 6.11
CA SER A 52 2.33 -32.55 6.56
C SER A 52 1.49 -31.58 7.41
N GLU A 53 2.11 -30.71 8.23
CA GLU A 53 1.39 -29.77 9.10
C GLU A 53 0.91 -28.51 8.36
N PHE A 54 1.67 -28.00 7.39
CA PHE A 54 1.26 -26.86 6.56
C PHE A 54 0.17 -27.26 5.54
N VAL A 55 0.31 -28.44 4.93
CA VAL A 55 -0.70 -28.96 3.98
C VAL A 55 -2.01 -29.24 4.71
N HIS A 56 -2.01 -29.67 5.98
CA HIS A 56 -3.24 -29.91 6.75
C HIS A 56 -4.05 -28.66 7.13
N HIS A 57 -3.43 -27.49 7.28
CA HIS A 57 -4.19 -26.25 7.50
C HIS A 57 -4.75 -25.67 6.19
N GLU A 58 -4.01 -25.75 5.08
CA GLU A 58 -4.53 -25.40 3.75
C GLU A 58 -5.63 -26.35 3.30
N THR A 59 -5.50 -27.66 3.56
CA THR A 59 -6.55 -28.65 3.25
C THR A 59 -7.75 -28.55 4.17
N ARG A 60 -7.64 -28.30 5.49
CA ARG A 60 -8.86 -28.18 6.33
C ARG A 60 -9.72 -26.93 6.07
N MET A 61 -9.11 -25.82 5.65
CA MET A 61 -9.85 -24.61 5.24
C MET A 61 -10.36 -24.69 3.80
N ASN A 62 -9.70 -25.48 2.92
CA ASN A 62 -10.14 -25.68 1.56
C ASN A 62 -11.02 -26.93 1.34
N GLU A 63 -10.98 -27.97 2.18
CA GLU A 63 -11.71 -29.24 1.97
C GLU A 63 -13.21 -29.10 2.22
N ASN A 64 -13.63 -28.17 3.10
CA ASN A 64 -15.05 -27.81 3.20
C ASN A 64 -15.54 -26.95 2.02
N THR A 65 -14.66 -26.55 1.10
CA THR A 65 -14.97 -25.70 -0.05
C THR A 65 -14.57 -26.34 -1.40
N LYS A 66 -13.72 -27.38 -1.42
CA LYS A 66 -13.14 -27.99 -2.64
C LYS A 66 -13.68 -29.38 -2.98
N LEU A 67 -14.52 -30.00 -2.15
CA LEU A 67 -15.18 -31.26 -2.51
C LEU A 67 -16.39 -31.11 -3.45
N GLU A 68 -16.71 -29.89 -3.92
CA GLU A 68 -17.76 -29.67 -4.93
C GLU A 68 -17.29 -29.06 -6.27
N GLU A 69 -16.01 -28.72 -6.46
CA GLU A 69 -15.56 -27.95 -7.64
C GLU A 69 -14.65 -28.66 -8.65
N GLN A 70 -14.43 -29.97 -8.53
CA GLN A 70 -13.75 -30.73 -9.60
C GLN A 70 -14.56 -31.93 -10.07
N GLN A 71 -15.65 -31.66 -10.78
CA GLN A 71 -16.14 -32.45 -11.92
C GLN A 71 -17.29 -31.72 -12.63
N SER A 72 -17.02 -30.96 -13.70
CA SER A 72 -17.99 -30.79 -14.80
C SER A 72 -17.37 -30.13 -16.04
N LEU A 73 -16.63 -30.90 -16.82
CA LEU A 73 -16.77 -30.83 -18.27
C LEU A 73 -18.09 -31.53 -18.60
N GLU A 74 -19.03 -30.77 -19.15
CA GLU A 74 -20.27 -31.16 -19.84
C GLU A 74 -20.86 -32.53 -19.46
N LYS A 75 -21.70 -32.57 -18.42
CA LYS A 75 -22.73 -33.61 -18.27
C LYS A 75 -24.07 -33.03 -17.85
N GLU A 76 -25.09 -33.44 -18.58
CA GLU A 76 -26.52 -33.16 -18.42
C GLU A 76 -26.97 -33.28 -16.96
N LYS A 77 -27.41 -32.18 -16.35
CA LYS A 77 -28.22 -32.24 -15.13
C LYS A 77 -29.68 -32.42 -15.56
N THR A 78 -30.12 -33.68 -15.63
CA THR A 78 -31.54 -34.01 -15.63
C THR A 78 -32.12 -33.60 -14.28
N ASN A 79 -32.96 -32.57 -14.27
CA ASN A 79 -33.70 -32.20 -13.05
C ASN A 79 -34.77 -33.27 -12.80
N SER A 80 -35.06 -33.56 -11.53
CA SER A 80 -35.93 -34.64 -11.02
C SER A 80 -37.39 -34.67 -11.54
N LYS A 81 -37.75 -33.79 -12.47
CA LYS A 81 -39.08 -33.65 -13.09
C LYS A 81 -39.06 -33.47 -14.63
N GLY A 82 -37.99 -33.88 -15.29
CA GLY A 82 -38.01 -34.22 -16.72
C GLY A 82 -37.68 -33.10 -17.72
N PHE A 83 -37.07 -31.98 -17.29
CA PHE A 83 -36.47 -31.01 -18.21
C PHE A 83 -34.98 -31.31 -18.44
N GLU A 84 -34.57 -31.31 -19.70
CA GLU A 84 -33.18 -31.18 -20.11
C GLU A 84 -32.85 -29.69 -20.26
N ILE A 85 -31.85 -29.20 -19.52
CA ILE A 85 -31.50 -27.77 -19.45
C ILE A 85 -30.19 -27.55 -20.20
N ARG A 86 -30.22 -26.72 -21.24
CA ARG A 86 -29.00 -26.29 -21.96
C ARG A 86 -28.74 -24.81 -21.67
N ARG A 87 -27.51 -24.51 -21.25
CA ARG A 87 -27.09 -23.17 -20.83
C ARG A 87 -26.14 -22.58 -21.87
N ASN A 88 -26.42 -21.36 -22.28
CA ASN A 88 -25.52 -20.52 -23.07
C ASN A 88 -25.36 -19.16 -22.36
N SER A 89 -24.33 -18.39 -22.70
CA SER A 89 -23.96 -17.15 -21.98
C SER A 89 -25.09 -16.11 -21.88
N GLU A 90 -26.01 -16.08 -22.85
CA GLU A 90 -27.15 -15.14 -22.88
C GLU A 90 -28.54 -15.80 -22.89
N GLU A 91 -28.59 -17.14 -22.98
CA GLU A 91 -29.83 -17.89 -23.24
C GLU A 91 -29.89 -19.20 -22.45
N ILE A 92 -31.06 -19.52 -21.91
CA ILE A 92 -31.30 -20.79 -21.20
C ILE A 92 -32.43 -21.51 -21.93
N LEU A 93 -32.18 -22.77 -22.30
CA LEU A 93 -33.14 -23.65 -22.97
C LEU A 93 -33.60 -24.73 -22.01
N PHE A 94 -34.91 -24.93 -21.91
CA PHE A 94 -35.56 -26.01 -21.17
C PHE A 94 -36.33 -26.89 -22.16
N LEU A 95 -35.94 -28.16 -22.29
CA LEU A 95 -36.53 -29.12 -23.22
C LEU A 95 -37.32 -30.18 -22.44
N LYS A 96 -38.59 -30.40 -22.78
CA LYS A 96 -39.43 -31.45 -22.16
C LYS A 96 -40.52 -31.96 -23.08
N GLY A 97 -40.41 -33.22 -23.49
CA GLY A 97 -41.44 -33.92 -24.26
C GLY A 97 -41.79 -33.23 -25.59
N GLY A 98 -40.79 -32.79 -26.35
CA GLY A 98 -40.98 -32.09 -27.64
C GLY A 98 -41.29 -30.59 -27.54
N ARG A 99 -41.22 -30.02 -26.34
CA ARG A 99 -41.49 -28.60 -26.07
C ARG A 99 -40.22 -27.92 -25.59
N GLU A 100 -39.87 -26.81 -26.23
CA GLU A 100 -38.67 -26.02 -25.94
C GLU A 100 -39.07 -24.66 -25.38
N TYR A 101 -38.68 -24.40 -24.13
CA TYR A 101 -38.77 -23.07 -23.52
C TYR A 101 -37.42 -22.38 -23.57
N ARG A 102 -37.35 -21.22 -24.22
CA ARG A 102 -36.14 -20.38 -24.25
C ARG A 102 -36.34 -19.15 -23.38
N VAL A 103 -35.47 -18.98 -22.40
CA VAL A 103 -35.41 -17.82 -21.50
C VAL A 103 -34.22 -16.95 -21.90
N ARG A 104 -34.46 -15.67 -22.18
CA ARG A 104 -33.42 -14.65 -22.35
C ARG A 104 -33.61 -13.50 -21.36
N SER A 105 -32.54 -12.73 -21.15
CA SER A 105 -32.51 -11.55 -20.27
C SER A 105 -32.68 -11.83 -18.77
N LEU A 106 -32.55 -13.10 -18.33
CA LEU A 106 -32.60 -13.44 -16.90
C LEU A 106 -31.56 -12.67 -16.08
N TYR A 107 -30.31 -12.67 -16.55
CA TYR A 107 -29.16 -12.06 -15.88
C TYR A 107 -29.11 -10.52 -15.95
N LYS A 108 -30.10 -9.87 -16.60
CA LYS A 108 -30.24 -8.40 -16.58
C LYS A 108 -31.00 -7.89 -15.35
N ASN A 109 -31.64 -8.78 -14.59
CA ASN A 109 -32.39 -8.42 -13.39
C ASN A 109 -31.43 -8.20 -12.21
N GLN A 110 -31.60 -7.09 -11.49
CA GLN A 110 -30.74 -6.70 -10.36
C GLN A 110 -31.34 -7.06 -8.99
N SER A 111 -32.57 -7.57 -8.97
CA SER A 111 -33.31 -7.94 -7.75
C SER A 111 -34.21 -9.15 -8.02
N LEU A 112 -34.68 -9.79 -6.95
CA LEU A 112 -35.67 -10.88 -7.03
C LEU A 112 -37.12 -10.38 -7.00
N ASP A 113 -37.33 -9.08 -6.75
CA ASP A 113 -38.67 -8.49 -6.67
C ASP A 113 -39.38 -8.46 -8.04
N GLN A 114 -38.61 -8.46 -9.12
CA GLN A 114 -39.09 -8.53 -10.51
C GLN A 114 -38.18 -9.45 -11.31
N ILE A 115 -38.77 -10.43 -12.00
CA ILE A 115 -38.04 -11.37 -12.86
C ILE A 115 -38.55 -11.18 -14.28
N LYS A 116 -38.05 -10.13 -14.93
CA LYS A 116 -38.43 -9.78 -16.29
C LYS A 116 -37.59 -10.59 -17.27
N ILE A 117 -38.24 -11.47 -18.02
CA ILE A 117 -37.60 -12.33 -19.00
C ILE A 117 -38.31 -12.27 -20.33
N ASN A 118 -37.57 -12.59 -21.39
CA ASN A 118 -38.16 -12.93 -22.68
C ASN A 118 -38.29 -14.45 -22.75
N LEU A 119 -39.53 -14.95 -22.78
CA LEU A 119 -39.85 -16.37 -22.78
C LEU A 119 -40.42 -16.76 -24.15
N ARG A 120 -39.84 -17.77 -24.79
CA ARG A 120 -40.37 -18.39 -26.01
C ARG A 120 -40.73 -19.85 -25.71
N LEU A 121 -41.92 -20.28 -26.11
CA LEU A 121 -42.31 -21.69 -26.21
C LEU A 121 -42.31 -22.10 -27.69
N LEU A 122 -41.67 -23.21 -28.02
CA LEU A 122 -41.66 -23.83 -29.35
C LEU A 122 -42.11 -25.29 -29.21
N VAL A 123 -43.07 -25.72 -30.04
CA VAL A 123 -43.61 -27.08 -30.08
C VAL A 123 -43.76 -27.50 -31.54
N GLY A 124 -42.86 -28.34 -32.04
CA GLY A 124 -42.78 -28.61 -33.48
C GLY A 124 -42.40 -27.34 -34.26
N ASP A 125 -43.29 -26.89 -35.15
CA ASP A 125 -43.13 -25.66 -35.94
C ASP A 125 -43.86 -24.44 -35.34
N ASP A 126 -44.76 -24.66 -34.38
CA ASP A 126 -45.56 -23.61 -33.76
C ASP A 126 -44.82 -22.98 -32.57
N TYR A 127 -44.84 -21.65 -32.47
CA TYR A 127 -44.17 -20.94 -31.39
C TYR A 127 -44.96 -19.74 -30.86
N TYR A 128 -44.72 -19.42 -29.59
CA TYR A 128 -45.19 -18.20 -28.95
C TYR A 128 -44.04 -17.52 -28.19
N ILE A 129 -43.94 -16.20 -28.29
CA ILE A 129 -42.88 -15.42 -27.63
C ILE A 129 -43.45 -14.16 -26.98
N GLU A 130 -43.10 -13.95 -25.72
CA GLU A 130 -43.54 -12.77 -24.97
C GLU A 130 -42.46 -12.32 -23.97
N THR A 131 -42.44 -11.03 -23.67
CA THR A 131 -41.64 -10.52 -22.54
C THR A 131 -42.56 -10.36 -21.35
N LEU A 132 -42.37 -11.18 -20.31
CA LEU A 132 -43.19 -11.15 -19.11
C LEU A 132 -42.34 -11.04 -17.85
N ASP A 133 -42.98 -10.54 -16.80
CA ASP A 133 -42.46 -10.63 -15.44
C ASP A 133 -43.03 -11.88 -14.78
N LEU A 134 -42.16 -12.85 -14.46
CA LEU A 134 -42.56 -14.11 -13.83
C LEU A 134 -43.12 -13.90 -12.41
N MET A 135 -42.83 -12.78 -11.75
CA MET A 135 -43.40 -12.44 -10.45
C MET A 135 -44.86 -11.98 -10.56
N ASN A 136 -45.30 -11.52 -11.73
CA ASN A 136 -46.66 -11.01 -11.92
C ASN A 136 -47.64 -12.12 -12.35
N PRO A 137 -48.62 -12.50 -11.50
CA PRO A 137 -49.54 -13.60 -11.79
C PRO A 137 -50.47 -13.33 -12.98
N ARG A 138 -50.79 -12.07 -13.29
CA ARG A 138 -51.64 -11.72 -14.44
C ARG A 138 -50.91 -11.98 -15.76
N MET A 139 -49.64 -11.59 -15.82
CA MET A 139 -48.79 -11.80 -17.00
C MET A 139 -48.53 -13.30 -17.24
N ARG A 140 -48.33 -14.08 -16.18
CA ARG A 140 -48.21 -15.55 -16.30
C ARG A 140 -49.49 -16.19 -16.86
N LYS A 141 -50.66 -15.77 -16.39
CA LYS A 141 -51.94 -16.26 -16.93
C LYS A 141 -52.12 -15.88 -18.41
N GLY A 142 -51.79 -14.64 -18.77
CA GLY A 142 -51.83 -14.17 -20.17
C GLY A 142 -50.92 -15.00 -21.08
N PHE A 143 -49.68 -15.25 -20.65
CA PHE A 143 -48.74 -16.09 -21.40
C PHE A 143 -49.27 -17.51 -21.59
N VAL A 144 -49.81 -18.15 -20.55
CA VAL A 144 -50.35 -19.52 -20.64
C VAL A 144 -51.49 -19.61 -21.65
N GLN A 145 -52.43 -18.66 -21.59
CA GLN A 145 -53.59 -18.64 -22.49
C GLN A 145 -53.15 -18.45 -23.94
N ASN A 146 -52.34 -17.42 -24.22
CA ASN A 146 -51.89 -17.12 -25.57
C ASN A 146 -50.96 -18.22 -26.14
N ALA A 147 -50.12 -18.82 -25.29
CA ALA A 147 -49.25 -19.92 -25.70
C ALA A 147 -50.05 -21.21 -25.99
N SER A 148 -51.12 -21.46 -25.23
CA SER A 148 -52.05 -22.57 -25.49
C SER A 148 -52.75 -22.39 -26.84
N ASP A 149 -53.26 -21.18 -27.11
CA ASP A 149 -53.92 -20.84 -28.38
C ASP A 149 -52.98 -20.99 -29.58
N ALA A 150 -51.70 -20.62 -29.43
CA ALA A 150 -50.72 -20.66 -30.51
C ALA A 150 -50.13 -22.06 -30.77
N THR A 151 -49.99 -22.91 -29.74
CA THR A 151 -49.27 -24.20 -29.84
C THR A 151 -50.17 -25.43 -29.71
N SER A 152 -51.48 -25.24 -29.49
CA SER A 152 -52.48 -26.29 -29.26
C SER A 152 -52.16 -27.22 -28.07
N VAL A 153 -51.27 -26.79 -27.16
CA VAL A 153 -50.95 -27.52 -25.93
C VAL A 153 -51.88 -27.07 -24.81
N LEU A 154 -52.41 -28.01 -24.02
CA LEU A 154 -53.30 -27.72 -22.89
C LEU A 154 -52.69 -26.71 -21.90
N GLU A 155 -53.51 -25.74 -21.46
CA GLU A 155 -53.13 -24.70 -20.48
C GLU A 155 -52.57 -25.29 -19.17
N GLU A 156 -53.11 -26.41 -18.68
CA GLU A 156 -52.64 -27.07 -17.46
C GLU A 156 -51.18 -27.54 -17.60
N THR A 157 -50.82 -28.05 -18.77
CA THR A 157 -49.47 -28.56 -19.04
C THR A 157 -48.47 -27.41 -19.13
N ILE A 158 -48.83 -26.32 -19.84
CA ILE A 158 -48.00 -25.10 -19.91
C ILE A 158 -47.87 -24.47 -18.52
N THR A 159 -48.93 -24.48 -17.71
CA THR A 159 -48.91 -23.96 -16.34
C THR A 159 -47.94 -24.73 -15.44
N ASN A 160 -47.92 -26.06 -15.54
CA ASN A 160 -47.02 -26.88 -14.75
C ASN A 160 -45.55 -26.71 -15.19
N ASP A 161 -45.32 -26.59 -16.49
CA ASP A 161 -43.99 -26.32 -17.03
C ASP A 161 -43.50 -24.92 -16.65
N LEU A 162 -44.37 -23.90 -16.72
CA LEU A 162 -44.04 -22.53 -16.34
C LEU A 162 -43.69 -22.42 -14.84
N LYS A 163 -44.34 -23.20 -13.96
CA LYS A 163 -43.95 -23.27 -12.54
C LYS A 163 -42.54 -23.80 -12.35
N GLU A 164 -42.15 -24.78 -13.15
CA GLU A 164 -40.82 -25.39 -13.06
C GLU A 164 -39.74 -24.48 -13.65
N VAL A 165 -40.01 -23.85 -14.80
CA VAL A 165 -39.15 -22.81 -15.38
C VAL A 165 -39.00 -21.65 -14.41
N PHE A 166 -40.07 -21.21 -13.75
CA PHE A 166 -40.02 -20.15 -12.75
C PHE A 166 -39.12 -20.52 -11.57
N ARG A 167 -39.30 -21.71 -10.97
CA ARG A 167 -38.46 -22.17 -9.85
C ARG A 167 -36.98 -22.18 -10.22
N ILE A 168 -36.64 -22.74 -11.39
CA ILE A 168 -35.23 -22.88 -11.80
C ILE A 168 -34.63 -21.51 -12.15
N THR A 169 -35.38 -20.63 -12.83
CA THR A 169 -34.91 -19.28 -13.14
C THR A 169 -34.73 -18.42 -11.90
N GLU A 170 -35.59 -18.58 -10.90
CA GLU A 170 -35.46 -17.95 -9.58
C GLU A 170 -34.22 -18.43 -8.82
N GLU A 171 -33.99 -19.75 -8.74
CA GLU A 171 -32.78 -20.34 -8.15
C GLU A 171 -31.51 -19.84 -8.86
N MET A 172 -31.51 -19.82 -10.20
CA MET A 172 -30.36 -19.34 -10.99
C MET A 172 -30.07 -17.85 -10.80
N LEU A 173 -31.11 -17.01 -10.73
CA LEU A 173 -30.95 -15.58 -10.46
C LEU A 173 -30.49 -15.35 -9.02
N TYR A 174 -31.00 -16.12 -8.05
CA TYR A 174 -30.56 -16.08 -6.66
C TYR A 174 -29.08 -16.41 -6.53
N GLU A 175 -28.62 -17.51 -7.11
CA GLU A 175 -27.19 -17.90 -7.11
C GLU A 175 -26.31 -16.82 -7.73
N GLN A 176 -26.74 -16.21 -8.84
CA GLN A 176 -25.99 -15.12 -9.48
C GLN A 176 -25.95 -13.88 -8.60
N LEU A 177 -27.08 -13.48 -8.01
CA LEU A 177 -27.15 -12.32 -7.11
C LEU A 177 -26.35 -12.56 -5.83
N GLU A 178 -26.28 -13.79 -5.31
CA GLU A 178 -25.38 -14.15 -4.22
C GLU A 178 -23.91 -14.08 -4.63
N LYS A 179 -23.55 -14.55 -5.84
CA LYS A 179 -22.19 -14.41 -6.39
C LYS A 179 -21.80 -12.95 -6.64
N ILE A 180 -22.76 -12.07 -6.93
CA ILE A 180 -22.50 -10.63 -7.04
C ILE A 180 -22.40 -9.97 -5.66
N LYS A 181 -23.23 -10.39 -4.69
CA LYS A 181 -23.21 -9.87 -3.30
C LYS A 181 -21.98 -10.31 -2.50
N LYS A 182 -21.44 -11.49 -2.77
CA LYS A 182 -20.12 -11.92 -2.33
C LYS A 182 -19.17 -11.68 -3.49
N PRO A 183 -18.58 -10.47 -3.67
CA PRO A 183 -17.56 -10.31 -4.69
C PRO A 183 -16.48 -11.35 -4.39
N GLY A 184 -16.45 -12.41 -5.20
CA GLY A 184 -15.33 -13.33 -5.22
C GLY A 184 -14.12 -12.46 -5.44
N LYS A 185 -13.18 -12.48 -4.51
CA LYS A 185 -11.88 -11.89 -4.76
C LYS A 185 -11.42 -12.48 -6.08
N GLU A 186 -11.10 -11.63 -7.06
CA GLU A 186 -10.27 -12.04 -8.18
C GLU A 186 -8.89 -12.35 -7.59
N GLU A 187 -8.74 -13.52 -6.96
CA GLU A 187 -7.45 -13.99 -6.47
C GLU A 187 -6.66 -14.37 -7.72
N ILE A 188 -5.69 -13.54 -8.07
CA ILE A 188 -4.75 -13.82 -9.14
C ILE A 188 -3.98 -15.08 -8.71
N GLU A 189 -4.28 -16.20 -9.37
CA GLU A 189 -3.59 -17.47 -9.12
C GLU A 189 -2.18 -17.39 -9.71
N LEU A 190 -1.17 -17.52 -8.84
CA LEU A 190 0.24 -17.54 -9.22
C LEU A 190 0.55 -18.81 -10.01
N THR A 191 1.40 -18.68 -11.03
CA THR A 191 1.96 -19.88 -11.68
C THR A 191 2.83 -20.67 -10.69
N PRO A 192 2.97 -22.00 -10.86
CA PRO A 192 3.75 -22.81 -9.93
C PRO A 192 5.21 -22.34 -9.81
N LYS A 193 5.81 -21.87 -10.92
CA LYS A 193 7.17 -21.31 -10.94
C LYS A 193 7.28 -20.02 -10.12
N GLU A 194 6.36 -19.07 -10.31
CA GLU A 194 6.34 -17.82 -9.54
C GLU A 194 6.14 -18.07 -8.05
N LYS A 195 5.32 -19.07 -7.71
CA LYS A 195 5.12 -19.49 -6.32
C LYS A 195 6.39 -20.08 -5.72
N GLU A 196 7.09 -20.96 -6.44
CA GLU A 196 8.36 -21.55 -5.99
C GLU A 196 9.44 -20.48 -5.77
N GLU A 197 9.64 -19.57 -6.72
CA GLU A 197 10.62 -18.48 -6.62
C GLU A 197 10.35 -17.57 -5.42
N ALA A 198 9.08 -17.18 -5.23
CA ALA A 198 8.67 -16.33 -4.10
C ALA A 198 8.79 -17.05 -2.75
N LEU A 199 8.49 -18.35 -2.68
CA LEU A 199 8.68 -19.15 -1.47
C LEU A 199 10.16 -19.32 -1.13
N LEU A 200 11.03 -19.52 -2.12
CA LEU A 200 12.47 -19.64 -1.90
C LEU A 200 13.03 -18.34 -1.31
N TYR A 201 12.60 -17.19 -1.82
CA TYR A 201 12.94 -15.88 -1.26
C TYR A 201 12.43 -15.69 0.17
N LEU A 202 11.18 -16.08 0.46
CA LEU A 202 10.61 -15.99 1.81
C LEU A 202 11.30 -16.91 2.84
N LYS A 203 11.93 -18.00 2.40
CA LYS A 203 12.71 -18.91 3.24
C LYS A 203 14.14 -18.42 3.51
N ASP A 204 14.60 -17.39 2.82
CA ASP A 204 15.98 -16.90 2.93
C ASP A 204 16.24 -16.18 4.28
N PRO A 205 17.25 -16.59 5.07
CA PRO A 205 17.59 -15.92 6.34
C PRO A 205 17.97 -14.44 6.18
N GLU A 206 18.43 -14.00 5.01
CA GLU A 206 18.77 -12.60 4.72
C GLU A 206 17.64 -11.82 4.02
N LEU A 207 16.39 -12.29 4.14
CA LEU A 207 15.18 -11.70 3.54
C LEU A 207 15.11 -10.16 3.63
N VAL A 208 15.31 -9.59 4.82
CA VAL A 208 15.24 -8.14 5.04
C VAL A 208 16.34 -7.39 4.28
N HIS A 209 17.54 -7.98 4.17
CA HIS A 209 18.64 -7.41 3.41
C HIS A 209 18.31 -7.38 1.92
N HIS A 210 17.78 -8.48 1.38
CA HIS A 210 17.35 -8.54 -0.02
C HIS A 210 16.22 -7.56 -0.36
N ILE A 211 15.24 -7.39 0.54
CA ILE A 211 14.18 -6.38 0.35
C ILE A 211 14.78 -4.97 0.24
N LEU A 212 15.75 -4.64 1.09
CA LEU A 212 16.44 -3.35 1.05
C LEU A 212 17.26 -3.17 -0.23
N GLU A 213 17.98 -4.19 -0.69
CA GLU A 213 18.69 -4.15 -1.96
C GLU A 213 17.74 -3.96 -3.15
N ASP A 214 16.56 -4.60 -3.12
CA ASP A 214 15.57 -4.46 -4.17
C ASP A 214 15.05 -3.02 -4.26
N PHE A 215 14.81 -2.36 -3.13
CA PHE A 215 14.50 -0.92 -3.11
C PHE A 215 15.62 -0.06 -3.74
N GLU A 216 16.89 -0.38 -3.46
CA GLU A 216 18.03 0.32 -4.07
C GLU A 216 18.14 0.04 -5.57
N ARG A 217 17.83 -1.18 -6.01
CA ARG A 217 17.77 -1.56 -7.43
C ARG A 217 16.64 -0.81 -8.16
N MET A 218 15.53 -0.55 -7.48
CA MET A 218 14.41 0.28 -7.96
C MET A 218 14.73 1.78 -8.01
N GLY A 219 15.85 2.21 -7.42
CA GLY A 219 16.34 3.59 -7.45
C GLY A 219 16.16 4.38 -6.16
N LEU A 220 15.59 3.77 -5.11
CA LEU A 220 15.33 4.41 -3.82
C LEU A 220 16.54 4.24 -2.88
N VAL A 221 17.61 4.98 -3.15
CA VAL A 221 18.86 4.95 -2.38
C VAL A 221 18.77 5.88 -1.16
N GLY A 222 19.37 5.51 -0.03
CA GLY A 222 19.51 6.41 1.13
C GLY A 222 18.28 6.55 2.03
N GLU A 223 17.23 5.75 1.77
CA GLU A 223 15.97 5.73 2.51
C GLU A 223 15.69 4.34 3.13
N ARG A 224 16.72 3.58 3.49
CA ARG A 224 16.59 2.16 3.93
C ARG A 224 15.58 1.99 5.06
N THR A 225 15.70 2.80 6.11
CA THR A 225 14.79 2.74 7.26
C THR A 225 13.34 3.03 6.86
N ASN A 226 13.11 4.11 6.11
CA ASN A 226 11.77 4.55 5.70
C ASN A 226 11.12 3.58 4.71
N SER A 227 11.92 3.01 3.81
CA SER A 227 11.48 2.02 2.82
C SER A 227 11.02 0.74 3.49
N LEU A 228 11.81 0.20 4.42
CA LEU A 228 11.45 -1.02 5.14
C LEU A 228 10.24 -0.80 6.05
N LEU A 229 10.19 0.29 6.81
CA LEU A 229 9.04 0.57 7.67
C LEU A 229 7.76 0.80 6.86
N GLY A 230 7.86 1.49 5.72
CA GLY A 230 6.77 1.65 4.79
C GLY A 230 6.29 0.32 4.20
N TYR A 231 7.22 -0.54 3.76
CA TYR A 231 6.91 -1.89 3.29
C TYR A 231 6.20 -2.72 4.35
N LEU A 232 6.75 -2.79 5.58
CA LEU A 232 6.13 -3.47 6.71
C LEU A 232 4.75 -2.89 7.04
N ALA A 233 4.57 -1.57 6.96
CA ALA A 233 3.26 -0.97 7.18
C ALA A 233 2.22 -1.46 6.17
N THR A 234 2.57 -1.69 4.90
CA THR A 234 1.64 -2.26 3.91
C THR A 234 1.22 -3.69 4.27
N LEU A 235 2.10 -4.49 4.87
CA LEU A 235 1.81 -5.87 5.30
C LEU A 235 0.86 -5.92 6.51
N THR A 236 0.76 -4.85 7.30
CA THR A 236 -0.15 -4.80 8.45
C THR A 236 -1.63 -4.93 8.07
N ARG A 237 -1.98 -4.81 6.77
CA ARG A 237 -3.30 -5.12 6.21
C ARG A 237 -3.74 -6.58 6.42
N ARG A 238 -2.77 -7.50 6.59
CA ARG A 238 -2.99 -8.91 6.95
C ARG A 238 -3.22 -9.11 8.45
N THR A 239 -3.19 -8.03 9.22
CA THR A 239 -3.31 -8.06 10.66
C THR A 239 -4.55 -7.30 11.12
N GLU A 240 -5.04 -7.60 12.32
CA GLU A 240 -6.28 -7.00 12.83
C GLU A 240 -6.24 -5.47 12.97
N ASN A 241 -5.05 -4.91 13.23
CA ASN A 241 -4.87 -3.49 13.53
C ASN A 241 -3.84 -2.92 12.55
N PRO A 242 -4.26 -2.51 11.35
CA PRO A 242 -3.34 -1.95 10.36
C PRO A 242 -2.71 -0.65 10.88
N LEU A 243 -1.45 -0.43 10.51
CA LEU A 243 -0.78 0.83 10.76
C LEU A 243 -1.23 1.87 9.74
N ALA A 244 -1.22 3.14 10.14
CA ALA A 244 -1.28 4.26 9.21
C ALA A 244 0.10 4.89 9.10
N VAL A 245 0.46 5.34 7.90
CA VAL A 245 1.72 6.00 7.61
C VAL A 245 1.44 7.38 7.05
N ILE A 246 2.13 8.39 7.58
CA ILE A 246 2.13 9.74 7.05
C ILE A 246 3.56 10.09 6.67
N ILE A 247 3.82 10.32 5.39
CA ILE A 247 5.10 10.86 4.92
C ILE A 247 5.03 12.37 4.96
N GLN A 248 5.88 12.96 5.78
CA GLN A 248 6.00 14.40 5.98
C GLN A 248 7.38 14.88 5.55
N SER A 249 7.44 15.88 4.68
CA SER A 249 8.70 16.58 4.36
C SER A 249 8.41 17.88 3.60
N SER A 250 9.43 18.57 3.12
CA SER A 250 9.24 19.75 2.28
C SER A 250 8.73 19.39 0.87
N SER A 251 8.16 20.38 0.17
CA SER A 251 7.78 20.19 -1.25
C SER A 251 9.01 19.81 -2.07
N SER A 252 8.83 18.89 -3.03
CA SER A 252 9.87 18.33 -3.91
C SER A 252 10.97 17.48 -3.26
N ALA A 253 10.84 17.13 -1.97
CA ALA A 253 11.81 16.27 -1.29
C ALA A 253 11.76 14.77 -1.69
N GLY A 254 10.82 14.37 -2.56
CA GLY A 254 10.70 12.96 -3.02
C GLY A 254 9.65 12.12 -2.27
N LYS A 255 8.67 12.75 -1.61
CA LYS A 255 7.60 12.04 -0.87
C LYS A 255 6.77 11.11 -1.73
N SER A 256 6.31 11.63 -2.86
CA SER A 256 5.54 10.85 -3.83
C SER A 256 6.38 9.71 -4.37
N THR A 257 7.68 9.92 -4.58
CA THR A 257 8.60 8.85 -5.00
C THR A 257 8.74 7.75 -3.95
N LEU A 258 8.89 8.09 -2.67
CA LEU A 258 8.94 7.12 -1.57
C LEU A 258 7.61 6.34 -1.47
N MET A 259 6.49 7.06 -1.46
CA MET A 259 5.14 6.49 -1.43
C MET A 259 4.92 5.54 -2.61
N ASP A 260 5.20 5.99 -3.83
CA ASP A 260 4.97 5.23 -5.06
C ASP A 260 5.86 3.99 -5.10
N SER A 261 7.14 4.10 -4.73
CA SER A 261 8.05 2.95 -4.69
C SER A 261 7.59 1.87 -3.72
N ILE A 262 6.99 2.24 -2.58
CA ILE A 262 6.45 1.29 -1.60
C ILE A 262 5.13 0.69 -2.11
N LEU A 263 4.24 1.53 -2.66
CA LEU A 263 2.93 1.09 -3.15
C LEU A 263 3.01 0.25 -4.42
N ASP A 264 4.04 0.44 -5.25
CA ASP A 264 4.30 -0.39 -6.44
C ASP A 264 4.44 -1.86 -6.05
N LEU A 265 5.09 -2.15 -4.91
CA LEU A 265 5.30 -3.51 -4.39
C LEU A 265 4.03 -4.16 -3.80
N VAL A 266 2.96 -3.40 -3.61
CA VAL A 266 1.67 -3.92 -3.15
C VAL A 266 0.87 -4.40 -4.37
N PRO A 267 0.23 -5.60 -4.30
CA PRO A 267 -0.63 -6.09 -5.38
C PRO A 267 -1.71 -5.08 -5.76
N GLU A 268 -1.94 -4.91 -7.07
CA GLU A 268 -2.92 -3.94 -7.61
C GLU A 268 -4.33 -4.15 -7.06
N GLU A 269 -4.73 -5.41 -6.88
CA GLU A 269 -6.03 -5.78 -6.33
C GLU A 269 -6.18 -5.43 -4.84
N GLU A 270 -5.07 -5.20 -4.12
CA GLU A 270 -5.01 -4.89 -2.70
C GLU A 270 -4.62 -3.44 -2.40
N LYS A 271 -4.59 -2.56 -3.40
CA LYS A 271 -4.33 -1.12 -3.21
C LYS A 271 -5.31 -0.23 -3.96
N GLU A 272 -5.51 0.96 -3.42
CA GLU A 272 -6.34 2.03 -4.01
C GLU A 272 -5.60 3.35 -3.83
N LYS A 273 -5.20 3.99 -4.94
CA LYS A 273 -4.44 5.25 -4.93
C LYS A 273 -5.26 6.39 -5.50
N TYR A 274 -5.31 7.51 -4.77
CA TYR A 274 -5.97 8.74 -5.16
C TYR A 274 -5.03 9.93 -5.03
N SER A 275 -5.10 10.86 -5.99
CA SER A 275 -4.41 12.15 -5.88
C SER A 275 -5.10 13.01 -4.81
N ALA A 276 -6.41 13.20 -4.97
CA ALA A 276 -7.26 13.90 -4.01
C ALA A 276 -8.60 13.17 -3.86
N MET A 277 -9.18 13.23 -2.66
CA MET A 277 -10.46 12.62 -2.33
C MET A 277 -11.30 13.59 -1.50
N THR A 278 -12.62 13.61 -1.69
CA THR A 278 -13.51 14.38 -0.81
C THR A 278 -13.94 13.51 0.37
N GLY A 279 -14.26 14.11 1.51
CA GLY A 279 -14.74 13.34 2.66
C GLY A 279 -16.02 12.57 2.36
N GLN A 280 -16.88 13.11 1.49
CA GLN A 280 -18.09 12.43 1.05
C GLN A 280 -17.79 11.24 0.14
N SER A 281 -16.83 11.34 -0.79
CA SER A 281 -16.57 10.26 -1.73
C SER A 281 -16.17 8.97 -1.01
N LEU A 282 -15.43 9.03 0.10
CA LEU A 282 -15.05 7.86 0.89
C LEU A 282 -16.26 7.05 1.37
N PHE A 283 -17.37 7.71 1.73
CA PHE A 283 -18.59 7.00 2.16
C PHE A 283 -19.30 6.30 1.01
N TYR A 284 -19.20 6.83 -0.22
CA TYR A 284 -19.79 6.24 -1.42
C TYR A 284 -18.92 5.16 -2.06
N MET A 285 -17.75 4.87 -1.47
CA MET A 285 -16.88 3.76 -1.91
C MET A 285 -17.38 2.39 -1.44
N SER A 286 -18.63 2.25 -0.96
CA SER A 286 -19.16 0.94 -0.54
C SER A 286 -19.17 -0.10 -1.66
N SER A 287 -19.14 0.33 -2.93
CA SER A 287 -18.95 -0.54 -4.09
C SER A 287 -17.53 -1.08 -4.22
N LYS A 288 -16.53 -0.37 -3.68
CA LYS A 288 -15.12 -0.80 -3.62
C LYS A 288 -14.86 -1.46 -2.28
N ASN A 289 -14.54 -2.75 -2.28
CA ASN A 289 -14.16 -3.44 -1.06
C ASN A 289 -12.79 -2.90 -0.57
N LEU A 290 -12.77 -2.05 0.46
CA LEU A 290 -11.53 -1.52 1.04
C LEU A 290 -10.90 -2.45 2.08
N LYS A 291 -11.61 -3.50 2.51
CA LYS A 291 -11.15 -4.41 3.55
C LYS A 291 -9.83 -5.07 3.17
N ASN A 292 -8.86 -5.01 4.09
CA ASN A 292 -7.51 -5.52 3.95
C ASN A 292 -6.72 -4.90 2.77
N LYS A 293 -7.06 -3.67 2.36
CA LYS A 293 -6.35 -2.94 1.31
C LYS A 293 -5.52 -1.77 1.85
N VAL A 294 -4.62 -1.28 1.01
CA VAL A 294 -3.88 -0.04 1.24
C VAL A 294 -4.59 1.12 0.53
N LEU A 295 -5.04 2.12 1.29
CA LEU A 295 -5.61 3.35 0.74
C LEU A 295 -4.56 4.46 0.79
N ALA A 296 -4.20 4.94 -0.38
CA ALA A 296 -3.12 5.88 -0.62
C ALA A 296 -3.68 7.24 -1.09
N ILE A 297 -3.39 8.33 -0.36
CA ILE A 297 -3.83 9.70 -0.69
C ILE A 297 -2.62 10.62 -0.78
N SER A 298 -2.39 11.18 -1.98
CA SER A 298 -1.12 11.84 -2.32
C SER A 298 -1.11 13.36 -2.03
N GLU A 299 -2.26 14.03 -2.01
CA GLU A 299 -2.33 15.49 -1.85
C GLU A 299 -2.93 15.96 -0.52
N GLU A 300 -2.38 17.05 0.00
CA GLU A 300 -2.74 17.68 1.28
C GLU A 300 -4.22 18.10 1.35
N GLU A 301 -4.75 18.72 0.29
CA GLU A 301 -6.16 19.11 0.22
C GLU A 301 -7.12 17.92 0.33
N GLY A 302 -6.69 16.74 -0.14
CA GLY A 302 -7.46 15.50 -0.05
C GLY A 302 -7.59 15.01 1.40
N ILE A 303 -6.54 15.20 2.21
CA ILE A 303 -6.54 14.78 3.62
C ILE A 303 -7.48 15.69 4.43
N GLU A 304 -7.38 17.02 4.29
CA GLU A 304 -8.22 17.96 5.04
C GLU A 304 -9.71 17.75 4.76
N ARG A 305 -10.09 17.52 3.49
CA ARG A 305 -11.49 17.27 3.11
C ARG A 305 -12.03 15.93 3.61
N ALA A 306 -11.17 14.93 3.83
CA ALA A 306 -11.55 13.57 4.22
C ALA A 306 -11.19 13.19 5.66
N LYS A 307 -10.60 14.11 6.42
CA LYS A 307 -10.04 13.93 7.76
C LYS A 307 -10.98 13.22 8.75
N TYR A 308 -12.25 13.65 8.80
CA TYR A 308 -13.25 13.04 9.68
C TYR A 308 -13.51 11.58 9.34
N ALA A 309 -13.70 11.28 8.05
CA ALA A 309 -14.00 9.93 7.60
C ALA A 309 -12.78 8.99 7.78
N LEU A 310 -11.56 9.48 7.53
CA LEU A 310 -10.31 8.74 7.76
C LEU A 310 -10.12 8.41 9.24
N LYS A 311 -10.46 9.34 10.15
CA LYS A 311 -10.40 9.13 11.59
C LYS A 311 -11.31 7.98 12.04
N ILE A 312 -12.58 7.98 11.60
CA ILE A 312 -13.53 6.93 11.97
C ILE A 312 -13.10 5.59 11.37
N LEU A 313 -12.70 5.57 10.10
CA LEU A 313 -12.24 4.34 9.44
C LEU A 313 -11.05 3.71 10.19
N GLN A 314 -10.16 4.53 10.73
CA GLN A 314 -9.03 4.06 11.52
C GLN A 314 -9.43 3.57 12.92
N SER A 315 -10.38 4.23 13.60
CA SER A 315 -10.78 3.86 14.97
C SER A 315 -11.78 2.72 15.03
N GLU A 316 -12.80 2.76 14.17
CA GLU A 316 -13.96 1.85 14.21
C GLU A 316 -13.85 0.74 13.16
N LYS A 317 -12.88 0.83 12.22
CA LYS A 317 -12.69 -0.11 11.11
C LYS A 317 -13.93 -0.26 10.22
N ARG A 318 -14.87 0.68 10.30
CA ARG A 318 -16.10 0.73 9.52
C ARG A 318 -16.60 2.16 9.50
N ILE A 319 -17.12 2.61 8.37
CA ILE A 319 -17.84 3.88 8.25
C ILE A 319 -19.18 3.62 7.57
N SER A 320 -20.21 4.35 7.97
CA SER A 320 -21.48 4.35 7.26
C SER A 320 -22.08 5.75 7.14
N ILE A 321 -22.81 5.99 6.06
CA ILE A 321 -23.63 7.18 5.86
C ILE A 321 -24.98 6.77 5.31
N ALA A 322 -26.04 7.41 5.79
CA ALA A 322 -27.37 7.27 5.25
C ALA A 322 -27.68 8.50 4.37
N THR A 323 -27.90 8.28 3.08
CA THR A 323 -28.25 9.34 2.14
C THR A 323 -29.65 9.10 1.58
N THR A 324 -30.46 10.15 1.53
CA THR A 324 -31.81 10.08 0.96
C THR A 324 -31.72 10.14 -0.57
N THR A 325 -32.00 9.03 -1.23
CA THR A 325 -32.09 8.93 -2.70
C THR A 325 -33.55 8.96 -3.12
N LYS A 326 -33.87 9.82 -4.09
CA LYS A 326 -35.22 9.87 -4.68
C LYS A 326 -35.38 8.73 -5.67
N ASP A 327 -36.29 7.81 -5.39
CA ASP A 327 -36.62 6.73 -6.30
C ASP A 327 -37.32 7.32 -7.54
N GLN A 328 -36.69 7.14 -8.72
CA GLN A 328 -37.14 7.74 -9.98
C GLN A 328 -38.50 7.19 -10.44
N LEU A 329 -38.89 5.99 -9.99
CA LEU A 329 -40.14 5.34 -10.36
C LEU A 329 -41.29 5.71 -9.42
N THR A 330 -41.02 5.80 -8.11
CA THR A 330 -42.07 5.99 -7.10
C THR A 330 -42.16 7.43 -6.57
N GLY A 331 -41.17 8.27 -6.85
CA GLY A 331 -41.08 9.65 -6.34
C GLY A 331 -40.88 9.75 -4.83
N LYS A 332 -40.81 8.62 -4.12
CA LYS A 332 -40.61 8.56 -2.68
C LYS A 332 -39.13 8.73 -2.36
N LEU A 333 -38.87 9.41 -1.24
CA LEU A 333 -37.54 9.49 -0.65
C LEU A 333 -37.25 8.12 -0.01
N SER A 334 -36.26 7.41 -0.55
CA SER A 334 -35.73 6.17 0.02
C SER A 334 -34.37 6.46 0.65
N THR A 335 -34.16 6.02 1.89
CA THR A 335 -32.86 6.16 2.54
C THR A 335 -31.97 5.00 2.11
N THR A 336 -30.89 5.27 1.39
CA THR A 336 -29.86 4.28 1.08
C THR A 336 -28.70 4.43 2.06
N GLU A 337 -28.36 3.34 2.74
CA GLU A 337 -27.20 3.28 3.63
C GLU A 337 -25.99 2.79 2.82
N TYR A 338 -24.91 3.58 2.83
CA TYR A 338 -23.63 3.19 2.29
C TYR A 338 -22.72 2.81 3.45
N VAL A 339 -22.22 1.57 3.44
CA VAL A 339 -21.32 1.05 4.45
C VAL A 339 -20.00 0.68 3.79
N VAL A 340 -18.89 1.13 4.38
CA VAL A 340 -17.55 0.76 3.95
C VAL A 340 -16.86 0.06 5.12
N GLU A 341 -16.43 -1.19 4.89
CA GLU A 341 -15.70 -1.98 5.87
C GLU A 341 -14.19 -1.82 5.70
N GLY A 342 -13.49 -1.62 6.82
CA GLY A 342 -12.07 -1.89 6.98
C GLY A 342 -11.82 -3.29 7.58
N PRO A 343 -10.60 -3.60 8.05
CA PRO A 343 -9.45 -2.71 8.26
C PRO A 343 -8.77 -2.24 6.96
N VAL A 344 -8.20 -1.02 6.97
CA VAL A 344 -7.48 -0.40 5.84
C VAL A 344 -6.14 0.15 6.32
N VAL A 345 -5.06 -0.07 5.58
CA VAL A 345 -3.78 0.63 5.79
C VAL A 345 -3.89 2.00 5.13
N LEU A 346 -3.73 3.08 5.90
CA LEU A 346 -3.74 4.44 5.37
C LEU A 346 -2.31 4.88 5.04
N PHE A 347 -2.10 5.35 3.81
CA PHE A 347 -0.83 5.88 3.36
C PHE A 347 -1.03 7.31 2.84
N LEU A 348 -0.52 8.29 3.60
CA LEU A 348 -0.81 9.70 3.37
C LEU A 348 0.49 10.47 3.17
N THR A 349 0.50 11.46 2.28
CA THR A 349 1.62 12.40 2.14
C THR A 349 1.16 13.82 2.47
N THR A 350 1.97 14.56 3.23
CA THR A 350 1.66 15.95 3.60
C THR A 350 2.89 16.85 3.52
N THR A 351 2.68 18.07 3.03
CA THR A 351 3.66 19.18 3.04
C THR A 351 3.57 20.04 4.29
N SER A 352 2.45 20.01 5.01
CA SER A 352 2.28 20.77 6.23
C SER A 352 3.12 20.20 7.37
N VAL A 353 3.69 21.11 8.17
CA VAL A 353 4.36 20.77 9.44
C VAL A 353 3.32 20.46 10.51
N GLU A 354 2.14 21.08 10.43
CA GLU A 354 1.03 20.92 11.36
C GLU A 354 0.04 19.91 10.79
N ILE A 355 0.05 18.72 11.38
CA ILE A 355 -0.93 17.67 11.14
C ILE A 355 -1.87 17.66 12.34
N ASP A 356 -3.10 17.24 12.11
CA ASP A 356 -4.02 16.92 13.19
C ASP A 356 -3.38 16.01 14.24
N GLU A 357 -3.32 16.47 15.50
CA GLU A 357 -2.72 15.70 16.58
C GLU A 357 -3.35 14.31 16.72
N GLU A 358 -4.64 14.17 16.43
CA GLU A 358 -5.33 12.90 16.54
C GLU A 358 -4.93 11.91 15.46
N LEU A 359 -4.75 12.37 14.22
CA LEU A 359 -4.23 11.57 13.12
C LEU A 359 -2.74 11.25 13.32
N GLN A 360 -1.96 12.24 13.73
CA GLN A 360 -0.54 12.13 14.01
C GLN A 360 -0.25 11.11 15.12
N ASN A 361 -1.03 11.14 16.21
CA ASN A 361 -0.91 10.20 17.31
C ASN A 361 -1.32 8.77 16.94
N ARG A 362 -2.01 8.57 15.81
CA ARG A 362 -2.42 7.24 15.33
C ARG A 362 -1.59 6.71 14.16
N ALA A 363 -0.92 7.58 13.43
CA ALA A 363 -0.02 7.20 12.36
C ALA A 363 1.44 7.06 12.82
N VAL A 364 2.23 6.45 11.95
CA VAL A 364 3.69 6.46 11.94
C VAL A 364 4.13 7.59 11.01
N ILE A 365 4.92 8.54 11.52
CA ILE A 365 5.36 9.70 10.73
C ILE A 365 6.72 9.39 10.14
N LEU A 366 6.82 9.32 8.82
CA LEU A 366 8.07 9.17 8.10
C LEU A 366 8.56 10.54 7.63
N THR A 367 9.82 10.86 7.90
CA THR A 367 10.48 12.06 7.36
C THR A 367 11.51 11.68 6.32
N VAL A 368 11.42 12.26 5.13
CA VAL A 368 12.35 12.02 4.02
C VAL A 368 13.70 12.68 4.28
N ASN A 369 14.77 12.08 3.80
CA ASN A 369 16.13 12.59 3.89
C ASN A 369 16.36 13.77 2.92
N GLU A 370 16.54 14.96 3.48
CA GLU A 370 16.79 16.20 2.73
C GLU A 370 18.29 16.60 2.72
N GLU A 371 19.19 15.67 3.03
CA GLU A 371 20.62 15.95 3.04
C GLU A 371 21.19 16.18 1.63
N ARG A 372 22.29 16.95 1.58
CA ARG A 372 22.94 17.32 0.32
C ARG A 372 23.50 16.11 -0.43
N GLU A 373 24.04 15.14 0.30
CA GLU A 373 24.59 13.91 -0.27
C GLU A 373 23.50 13.05 -0.91
N GLN A 374 22.34 12.98 -0.26
CA GLN A 374 21.16 12.33 -0.79
C GLN A 374 20.69 13.00 -2.08
N THR A 375 20.60 14.33 -2.09
CA THR A 375 20.25 15.09 -3.29
C THR A 375 21.22 14.83 -4.46
N LYS A 376 22.53 14.79 -4.18
CA LYS A 376 23.56 14.50 -5.18
C LYS A 376 23.40 13.10 -5.79
N THR A 377 23.06 12.12 -4.95
CA THR A 377 22.83 10.73 -5.36
C THR A 377 21.59 10.63 -6.25
N ILE A 378 20.48 11.26 -5.86
CA ILE A 378 19.25 11.31 -6.66
C ILE A 378 19.52 11.92 -8.04
N LEU A 379 20.19 13.08 -8.10
CA LEU A 379 20.53 13.74 -9.37
C LEU A 379 21.45 12.90 -10.27
N ARG A 380 22.32 12.07 -9.68
CA ARG A 380 23.15 11.13 -10.44
C ARG A 380 22.28 10.01 -11.02
N ASN A 381 21.44 9.39 -10.21
CA ASN A 381 20.55 8.31 -10.64
C ASN A 381 19.60 8.78 -11.76
N GLN A 382 19.03 9.98 -11.66
CA GLN A 382 18.19 10.56 -12.71
C GLN A 382 18.91 10.70 -14.05
N ARG A 383 20.21 11.02 -14.06
CA ARG A 383 21.01 11.07 -15.30
C ARG A 383 21.31 9.68 -15.83
N GLU A 384 21.57 8.72 -14.95
CA GLU A 384 21.81 7.32 -15.32
C GLU A 384 20.56 6.67 -15.91
N GLU A 385 19.36 7.05 -15.47
CA GLU A 385 18.08 6.56 -16.02
C GLU A 385 17.88 6.89 -17.51
N GLU A 386 18.46 7.99 -17.99
CA GLU A 386 18.41 8.38 -19.41
C GLU A 386 19.41 7.61 -20.30
N THR A 387 20.28 6.79 -19.69
CA THR A 387 21.23 5.94 -20.42
C THR A 387 20.58 4.61 -20.85
N LEU A 388 21.19 3.91 -21.81
CA LEU A 388 20.74 2.57 -22.22
C LEU A 388 20.73 1.58 -21.04
N GLU A 389 21.73 1.67 -20.15
CA GLU A 389 21.80 0.88 -18.93
C GLU A 389 20.63 1.19 -17.99
N GLY A 390 20.25 2.46 -17.88
CA GLY A 390 19.06 2.92 -17.15
C GLY A 390 17.76 2.34 -17.70
N VAL A 391 17.60 2.31 -19.02
CA VAL A 391 16.41 1.71 -19.68
C VAL A 391 16.33 0.20 -19.41
N LEU A 392 17.45 -0.52 -19.48
CA LEU A 392 17.48 -1.94 -19.12
C LEU A 392 17.19 -2.17 -17.64
N ARG A 393 17.67 -1.28 -16.76
CA ARG A 393 17.36 -1.32 -15.32
C ARG A 393 15.87 -1.08 -15.06
N ARG A 394 15.20 -0.23 -15.84
CA ARG A 394 13.74 -0.01 -15.75
C ARG A 394 12.94 -1.27 -16.07
N LYS A 395 13.35 -2.06 -17.07
CA LYS A 395 12.72 -3.37 -17.31
C LYS A 395 12.94 -4.36 -16.16
N LYS A 396 14.14 -4.37 -15.57
CA LYS A 396 14.40 -5.19 -14.36
C LYS A 396 13.55 -4.73 -13.17
N LYS A 397 13.33 -3.41 -13.02
CA LYS A 397 12.47 -2.83 -11.98
C LYS A 397 11.04 -3.39 -12.05
N GLU A 398 10.45 -3.46 -13.24
CA GLU A 398 9.11 -4.04 -13.42
C GLU A 398 9.06 -5.50 -12.93
N GLY A 399 10.09 -6.31 -13.24
CA GLY A 399 10.19 -7.69 -12.76
C GLY A 399 10.31 -7.80 -11.23
N ILE A 400 11.06 -6.91 -10.58
CA ILE A 400 11.15 -6.84 -9.11
C ILE A 400 9.80 -6.48 -8.51
N ILE A 401 9.07 -5.54 -9.13
CA ILE A 401 7.74 -5.13 -8.66
C ILE A 401 6.78 -6.31 -8.69
N THR A 402 6.66 -7.00 -9.83
CA THR A 402 5.77 -8.17 -9.96
C THR A 402 6.16 -9.27 -8.98
N PHE A 403 7.46 -9.48 -8.77
CA PHE A 403 7.97 -10.47 -7.83
C PHE A 403 7.55 -10.18 -6.38
N HIS A 404 7.71 -8.93 -5.92
CA HIS A 404 7.27 -8.53 -4.58
C HIS A 404 5.75 -8.57 -4.42
N GLN A 405 4.98 -8.22 -5.46
CA GLN A 405 3.53 -8.40 -5.43
C GLN A 405 3.17 -9.88 -5.21
N ASN A 406 3.85 -10.80 -5.91
CA ASN A 406 3.66 -12.24 -5.74
C ASN A 406 4.03 -12.70 -4.33
N ILE A 407 5.15 -12.22 -3.76
CA ILE A 407 5.54 -12.48 -2.37
C ILE A 407 4.42 -12.07 -1.40
N GLN A 408 3.86 -10.86 -1.55
CA GLN A 408 2.82 -10.38 -0.66
C GLN A 408 1.49 -11.13 -0.79
N ARG A 409 1.20 -11.74 -1.96
CA ARG A 409 0.05 -12.64 -2.15
C ARG A 409 0.19 -13.93 -1.35
N LEU A 410 1.41 -14.42 -1.16
CA LEU A 410 1.70 -15.65 -0.41
C LEU A 410 1.71 -15.47 1.10
N ILE A 411 1.85 -14.23 1.60
CA ILE A 411 1.84 -13.97 3.04
C ILE A 411 0.43 -14.24 3.61
N LEU A 412 0.36 -15.17 4.57
CA LEU A 412 -0.88 -15.65 5.16
C LEU A 412 -1.17 -14.85 6.44
N PRO A 413 -2.44 -14.55 6.75
CA PRO A 413 -2.81 -13.86 7.99
C PRO A 413 -2.80 -14.84 9.18
N LEU A 414 -1.62 -15.23 9.65
CA LEU A 414 -1.45 -16.12 10.82
C LEU A 414 -1.53 -15.35 12.14
N ALA A 415 -1.94 -16.05 13.21
CA ALA A 415 -1.82 -15.50 14.56
C ALA A 415 -0.34 -15.43 14.95
N VAL A 416 0.05 -14.39 15.68
CA VAL A 416 1.43 -14.21 16.14
C VAL A 416 1.42 -14.08 17.65
N VAL A 417 2.13 -14.98 18.31
CA VAL A 417 2.29 -15.00 19.75
C VAL A 417 3.68 -14.48 20.07
N ASN A 418 3.76 -13.54 21.03
CA ASN A 418 5.04 -13.01 21.52
C ASN A 418 5.34 -13.56 22.92
N PRO A 419 6.21 -14.58 23.05
CA PRO A 419 6.59 -15.13 24.36
C PRO A 419 7.26 -14.09 25.28
N TYR A 420 7.94 -13.11 24.69
CA TYR A 420 8.67 -12.07 25.40
C TYR A 420 7.80 -10.86 25.77
N ALA A 421 6.49 -10.89 25.50
CA ALA A 421 5.61 -9.74 25.69
C ALA A 421 5.64 -9.16 27.12
N ASN A 422 5.79 -10.01 28.13
CA ASN A 422 5.84 -9.60 29.54
C ASN A 422 7.19 -9.01 29.96
N GLU A 423 8.25 -9.29 29.20
CA GLU A 423 9.61 -8.80 29.46
C GLU A 423 9.86 -7.43 28.82
N LEU A 424 9.03 -7.03 27.84
CA LEU A 424 9.10 -5.75 27.16
C LEU A 424 8.70 -4.60 28.11
N LYS A 425 9.67 -3.76 28.46
CA LYS A 425 9.44 -2.55 29.27
C LYS A 425 9.28 -1.33 28.39
N PHE A 426 8.05 -0.90 28.16
CA PHE A 426 7.78 0.33 27.42
C PHE A 426 7.65 1.53 28.38
N PRO A 427 8.17 2.72 28.05
CA PRO A 427 8.00 3.90 28.89
C PRO A 427 6.53 4.19 29.18
N ASP A 428 6.20 4.45 30.44
CA ASP A 428 4.84 4.74 30.92
C ASP A 428 4.65 6.23 31.29
N THR A 429 5.65 7.06 31.00
CA THR A 429 5.72 8.49 31.37
C THR A 429 4.64 9.36 30.75
N ARG A 430 4.14 9.02 29.54
CA ARG A 430 3.16 9.84 28.80
C ARG A 430 1.96 9.03 28.34
N LEU A 431 0.77 9.64 28.34
CA LEU A 431 -0.47 9.01 27.84
C LEU A 431 -0.38 8.53 26.39
N ARG A 432 0.42 9.22 25.56
CA ARG A 432 0.71 8.84 24.16
C ARG A 432 1.33 7.44 24.05
N MET A 433 2.10 7.00 25.05
CA MET A 433 2.79 5.71 25.05
C MET A 433 1.83 4.52 24.95
N ARG A 434 0.58 4.66 25.41
CA ARG A 434 -0.45 3.61 25.24
C ARG A 434 -0.72 3.28 23.77
N ARG A 435 -0.73 4.31 22.90
CA ARG A 435 -0.93 4.14 21.45
C ARG A 435 0.34 3.65 20.78
N ASP A 436 1.47 4.21 21.17
CA ASP A 436 2.77 3.91 20.57
C ASP A 436 3.25 2.49 20.91
N GLN A 437 2.96 1.98 22.12
CA GLN A 437 3.16 0.57 22.47
C GLN A 437 2.38 -0.36 21.54
N LYS A 438 1.11 -0.04 21.23
CA LYS A 438 0.31 -0.84 20.29
C LYS A 438 0.91 -0.86 18.88
N LYS A 439 1.46 0.28 18.41
CA LYS A 439 2.18 0.35 17.13
C LYS A 439 3.44 -0.51 17.17
N TYR A 440 4.21 -0.43 18.25
CA TYR A 440 5.43 -1.21 18.44
C TYR A 440 5.15 -2.73 18.41
N LEU A 441 4.16 -3.19 19.18
CA LEU A 441 3.73 -4.60 19.17
C LEU A 441 3.22 -5.04 17.80
N THR A 442 2.51 -4.16 17.09
CA THR A 442 2.04 -4.43 15.72
C THR A 442 3.22 -4.57 14.74
N LEU A 443 4.26 -3.75 14.90
CA LEU A 443 5.49 -3.83 14.09
C LEU A 443 6.24 -5.15 14.32
N ILE A 444 6.41 -5.56 15.59
CA ILE A 444 7.00 -6.87 15.94
C ILE A 444 6.20 -8.00 15.28
N ARG A 445 4.86 -7.94 15.40
CA ARG A 445 3.97 -8.93 14.80
C ARG A 445 4.17 -9.02 13.28
N THR A 446 4.25 -7.88 12.60
CA THR A 446 4.42 -7.87 11.15
C THR A 446 5.78 -8.39 10.71
N ILE A 447 6.85 -8.11 11.46
CA ILE A 447 8.18 -8.67 11.19
C ILE A 447 8.17 -10.19 11.36
N ALA A 448 7.49 -10.70 12.40
CA ALA A 448 7.33 -12.14 12.57
C ALA A 448 6.53 -12.76 11.43
N LEU A 449 5.45 -12.10 10.98
CA LEU A 449 4.62 -12.53 9.86
C LEU A 449 5.40 -12.58 8.54
N LEU A 450 6.28 -11.60 8.30
CA LEU A 450 7.15 -11.59 7.12
C LEU A 450 8.05 -12.83 7.08
N HIS A 451 8.53 -13.28 8.24
CA HIS A 451 9.36 -14.48 8.38
C HIS A 451 8.54 -15.76 8.65
N GLN A 452 7.25 -15.81 8.31
CA GLN A 452 6.39 -16.96 8.61
C GLN A 452 6.90 -18.28 8.02
N TYR A 453 7.54 -18.24 6.85
CA TYR A 453 8.09 -19.42 6.17
C TYR A 453 9.45 -19.89 6.70
N GLN A 454 10.01 -19.17 7.68
CA GLN A 454 11.26 -19.50 8.37
C GLN A 454 11.01 -20.01 9.80
N ARG A 455 9.75 -20.32 10.11
CA ARG A 455 9.28 -20.68 11.45
C ARG A 455 8.39 -21.89 11.38
N GLU A 456 8.36 -22.61 12.48
CA GLU A 456 7.38 -23.66 12.74
C GLU A 456 6.03 -23.00 13.02
N VAL A 457 4.99 -23.47 12.33
CA VAL A 457 3.60 -23.09 12.59
C VAL A 457 3.05 -24.06 13.63
N ARG A 458 2.63 -23.53 14.77
CA ARG A 458 2.07 -24.30 15.87
C ARG A 458 0.55 -24.16 15.88
N MET A 459 -0.12 -25.18 16.41
CA MET A 459 -1.57 -25.17 16.57
C MET A 459 -1.93 -25.06 18.05
N ALA A 460 -2.72 -24.05 18.42
CA ALA A 460 -3.31 -23.95 19.75
C ALA A 460 -4.82 -24.21 19.67
N LYS A 461 -5.38 -24.85 20.69
CA LYS A 461 -6.83 -24.97 20.84
C LYS A 461 -7.34 -23.88 21.76
N ASP A 462 -8.29 -23.10 21.27
CA ASP A 462 -8.97 -22.08 22.05
C ASP A 462 -9.93 -22.73 23.05
N GLU A 463 -10.44 -21.98 24.03
CA GLU A 463 -11.38 -22.50 25.05
C GLU A 463 -12.67 -23.09 24.44
N SER A 464 -13.00 -22.66 23.21
CA SER A 464 -14.11 -23.15 22.40
C SER A 464 -13.81 -24.43 21.59
N GLY A 465 -12.61 -24.97 21.68
CA GLY A 465 -12.15 -26.13 20.92
C GLY A 465 -11.72 -25.83 19.47
N LYS A 466 -11.72 -24.56 19.05
CA LYS A 466 -11.23 -24.15 17.72
C LYS A 466 -9.70 -24.16 17.67
N GLU A 467 -9.15 -24.74 16.62
CA GLU A 467 -7.71 -24.74 16.34
C GLU A 467 -7.30 -23.41 15.69
N VAL A 468 -6.27 -22.78 16.24
CA VAL A 468 -5.68 -21.53 15.74
C VAL A 468 -4.21 -21.78 15.44
N ALA A 469 -3.83 -21.64 14.16
CA ALA A 469 -2.44 -21.65 13.75
C ALA A 469 -1.74 -20.35 14.17
N TYR A 470 -0.60 -20.49 14.83
CA TYR A 470 0.20 -19.37 15.29
C TYR A 470 1.70 -19.58 15.08
N ILE A 471 2.41 -18.46 14.97
CA ILE A 471 3.88 -18.42 14.95
C ILE A 471 4.39 -17.65 16.18
N GLU A 472 5.60 -18.00 16.62
CA GLU A 472 6.24 -17.36 17.78
C GLU A 472 7.25 -16.30 17.33
N VAL A 473 7.27 -15.17 18.04
CA VAL A 473 8.25 -14.08 17.85
C VAL A 473 9.64 -14.52 18.33
N LYS A 474 10.68 -14.20 17.56
CA LYS A 474 12.10 -14.37 17.96
C LYS A 474 12.67 -13.04 18.48
N LYS A 475 13.73 -13.12 19.30
CA LYS A 475 14.41 -11.92 19.84
C LYS A 475 14.92 -10.98 18.73
N SER A 476 15.38 -11.54 17.61
CA SER A 476 15.84 -10.79 16.43
C SER A 476 14.75 -9.87 15.84
N ASP A 477 13.48 -10.26 15.92
CA ASP A 477 12.36 -9.44 15.42
C ASP A 477 12.15 -8.21 16.31
N ILE A 478 12.29 -8.41 17.62
CA ILE A 478 12.16 -7.36 18.63
C ILE A 478 13.31 -6.36 18.46
N GLU A 479 14.54 -6.84 18.23
CA GLU A 479 15.68 -5.98 17.93
C GLU A 479 15.45 -5.12 16.67
N LEU A 480 15.02 -5.74 15.57
CA LEU A 480 14.73 -5.03 14.33
C LEU A 480 13.60 -4.01 14.53
N ALA A 481 12.51 -4.42 15.20
CA ALA A 481 11.41 -3.52 15.54
C ALA A 481 11.90 -2.34 16.38
N SER A 482 12.75 -2.56 17.38
CA SER A 482 13.31 -1.51 18.23
C SER A 482 14.18 -0.53 17.44
N ILE A 483 15.02 -1.01 16.52
CA ILE A 483 15.85 -0.15 15.67
C ILE A 483 14.96 0.76 14.81
N LEU A 484 13.97 0.18 14.12
CA LEU A 484 13.04 0.93 13.27
C LEU A 484 12.19 1.90 14.10
N PHE A 485 11.69 1.44 15.24
CA PHE A 485 10.85 2.23 16.12
C PHE A 485 11.63 3.42 16.70
N ASN A 486 12.85 3.21 17.20
CA ASN A 486 13.67 4.30 17.77
C ASN A 486 14.03 5.35 16.72
N ARG A 487 14.30 4.93 15.49
CA ARG A 487 14.66 5.86 14.40
C ARG A 487 13.51 6.80 14.03
N VAL A 488 12.26 6.33 14.14
CA VAL A 488 11.05 7.06 13.73
C VAL A 488 10.33 7.72 14.89
N PHE A 489 10.22 7.05 16.03
CA PHE A 489 9.52 7.55 17.22
C PHE A 489 10.45 8.27 18.18
N GLY A 490 11.73 7.91 18.25
CA GLY A 490 12.76 8.62 19.05
C GLY A 490 12.90 10.08 18.66
N LYS A 491 12.68 10.41 17.38
CA LYS A 491 12.67 11.80 16.87
C LYS A 491 11.40 12.59 17.21
N ASN A 492 10.34 11.92 17.67
CA ASN A 492 8.99 12.46 17.85
C ASN A 492 8.51 12.46 19.33
N LEU A 493 9.41 12.11 20.26
CA LEU A 493 9.19 12.19 21.71
C LEU A 493 9.37 13.62 22.25
N ASP A 494 9.88 14.55 21.45
CA ASP A 494 9.87 15.97 21.78
C ASP A 494 8.69 16.64 21.08
N ASP A 495 8.13 17.68 21.70
CA ASP A 495 7.05 18.51 21.13
C ASP A 495 7.51 19.35 19.91
N LEU A 496 8.74 19.11 19.44
CA LEU A 496 9.41 19.78 18.33
C LEU A 496 9.46 18.87 17.09
N SER A 497 9.09 19.42 15.93
CA SER A 497 9.28 18.73 14.65
C SER A 497 10.78 18.51 14.36
N PRO A 498 11.17 17.47 13.58
CA PRO A 498 12.58 17.21 13.25
C PRO A 498 13.28 18.39 12.56
N HIS A 499 12.55 19.14 11.74
CA HIS A 499 13.05 20.37 11.11
C HIS A 499 13.27 21.49 12.13
N THR A 500 12.32 21.68 13.06
CA THR A 500 12.47 22.67 14.14
C THR A 500 13.65 22.31 15.06
N LYS A 501 13.86 21.03 15.37
CA LYS A 501 15.01 20.55 16.16
C LYS A 501 16.34 20.72 15.43
N LYS A 502 16.36 20.55 14.09
CA LYS A 502 17.54 20.86 13.28
C LYS A 502 17.87 22.35 13.34
N VAL A 503 16.87 23.22 13.19
CA VAL A 503 17.05 24.68 13.34
C VAL A 503 17.55 25.03 14.74
N LEU A 504 16.98 24.42 15.78
CA LEU A 504 17.42 24.62 17.16
C LEU A 504 18.89 24.23 17.35
N ARG A 505 19.32 23.08 16.82
CA ARG A 505 20.72 22.64 16.85
C ARG A 505 21.65 23.56 16.06
N GLU A 506 21.29 23.95 14.84
CA GLU A 506 22.09 24.89 14.04
C GLU A 506 22.23 26.26 14.72
N VAL A 507 21.16 26.73 15.38
CA VAL A 507 21.19 27.96 16.20
C VAL A 507 22.08 27.78 17.43
N TYR A 508 21.97 26.64 18.13
CA TYR A 508 22.81 26.32 19.28
C TYR A 508 24.30 26.23 18.93
N GLU A 509 24.64 25.53 17.86
CA GLU A 509 26.01 25.46 17.32
C GLU A 509 26.53 26.86 16.98
N TYR A 510 25.70 27.70 16.34
CA TYR A 510 26.09 29.07 16.00
C TYR A 510 26.28 29.96 17.22
N VAL A 511 25.44 29.83 18.25
CA VAL A 511 25.62 30.54 19.53
C VAL A 511 26.90 30.08 20.21
N ASN A 512 27.22 28.78 20.19
CA ASN A 512 28.47 28.26 20.75
C ASN A 512 29.71 28.76 20.00
N GLU A 513 29.69 28.78 18.66
CA GLU A 513 30.75 29.37 17.83
C GLU A 513 30.97 30.85 18.19
N LEU A 514 29.89 31.61 18.32
CA LEU A 514 29.94 33.03 18.70
C LEU A 514 30.38 33.26 20.15
N CYS A 515 30.01 32.36 21.07
CA CYS A 515 30.51 32.36 22.46
C CYS A 515 32.03 32.21 22.48
N GLN A 516 32.57 31.28 21.69
CA GLN A 516 34.00 31.05 21.60
C GLN A 516 34.73 32.20 20.91
N GLU A 517 34.18 32.75 19.83
CA GLU A 517 34.79 33.86 19.09
C GLU A 517 34.80 35.17 19.89
N ARG A 518 33.72 35.45 20.63
CA ARG A 518 33.55 36.71 21.36
C ARG A 518 33.93 36.62 22.84
N SER A 519 34.19 35.42 23.37
CA SER A 519 34.46 35.15 24.79
C SER A 519 33.39 35.74 25.72
N VAL A 520 32.11 35.54 25.37
CA VAL A 520 30.96 36.03 26.16
C VAL A 520 30.02 34.87 26.47
N ASP A 521 29.34 34.94 27.61
CA ASP A 521 28.34 33.95 28.03
C ASP A 521 27.17 33.83 27.05
N LYS A 522 26.57 32.64 26.99
CA LYS A 522 25.46 32.29 26.07
C LYS A 522 24.29 33.28 26.14
N SER A 523 23.97 33.77 27.34
CA SER A 523 22.88 34.74 27.61
C SER A 523 23.14 36.14 27.07
N ALA A 524 24.39 36.47 26.72
CA ALA A 524 24.74 37.77 26.16
C ALA A 524 24.65 37.81 24.62
N ILE A 525 24.50 36.66 23.98
CA ILE A 525 24.42 36.55 22.52
C ILE A 525 22.99 36.78 22.07
N ARG A 526 22.83 37.77 21.19
CA ARG A 526 21.55 38.12 20.57
C ARG A 526 21.67 37.92 19.08
N LEU A 527 20.73 37.18 18.53
CA LEU A 527 20.69 36.86 17.11
C LEU A 527 19.49 37.52 16.45
N THR A 528 19.70 38.13 15.31
CA THR A 528 18.60 38.61 14.47
C THR A 528 18.09 37.49 13.57
N ARG A 529 16.83 37.58 13.13
CA ARG A 529 16.28 36.61 12.16
C ARG A 529 17.12 36.52 10.88
N LYS A 530 17.72 37.64 10.45
CA LYS A 530 18.56 37.69 9.24
C LYS A 530 19.82 36.84 9.40
N GLU A 531 20.51 36.92 10.54
CA GLU A 531 21.71 36.14 10.83
C GLU A 531 21.39 34.65 10.90
N ILE A 532 20.30 34.27 11.57
CA ILE A 532 19.84 32.88 11.63
C ILE A 532 19.52 32.36 10.22
N ARG A 533 18.92 33.18 9.37
CA ARG A 533 18.58 32.81 7.99
C ARG A 533 19.82 32.60 7.13
N GLU A 534 20.83 33.45 7.26
CA GLU A 534 22.09 33.34 6.52
C GLU A 534 22.87 32.08 6.91
N ARG A 535 22.81 31.67 8.19
CA ARG A 535 23.44 30.44 8.68
C ARG A 535 22.68 29.17 8.27
N THR A 536 21.37 29.15 8.46
CA THR A 536 20.53 27.95 8.23
C THR A 536 20.15 27.75 6.75
N GLY A 537 20.20 28.81 5.93
CA GLY A 537 19.81 28.78 4.52
C GLY A 537 18.30 28.57 4.26
N ILE A 538 17.46 28.65 5.29
CA ILE A 538 16.01 28.42 5.20
C ILE A 538 15.29 29.68 4.68
N SER A 539 14.15 29.50 4.01
CA SER A 539 13.32 30.64 3.57
C SER A 539 12.70 31.41 4.74
N ASP A 540 12.49 32.72 4.56
CA ASP A 540 12.03 33.64 5.63
C ASP A 540 10.72 33.18 6.27
N THR A 541 9.75 32.76 5.46
CA THR A 541 8.43 32.31 5.91
C THR A 541 8.51 31.05 6.76
N ARG A 542 9.34 30.07 6.36
CA ARG A 542 9.53 28.81 7.11
C ARG A 542 10.29 29.06 8.41
N LEU A 543 11.36 29.87 8.35
CA LEU A 543 12.13 30.21 9.53
C LEU A 543 11.25 30.91 10.58
N ARG A 544 10.35 31.80 10.16
CA ARG A 544 9.39 32.45 11.07
C ARG A 544 8.47 31.44 11.79
N ILE A 545 7.99 30.40 11.10
CA ILE A 545 7.14 29.35 11.70
C ILE A 545 7.95 28.58 12.75
N HIS A 546 9.16 28.14 12.41
CA HIS A 546 10.01 27.39 13.34
C HIS A 546 10.44 28.22 14.55
N LEU A 547 10.84 29.49 14.36
CA LEU A 547 11.21 30.39 15.45
C LEU A 547 10.03 30.69 16.38
N LYS A 548 8.83 30.90 15.83
CA LYS A 548 7.62 31.09 16.65
C LYS A 548 7.33 29.86 17.50
N ARG A 549 7.48 28.66 16.93
CA ARG A 549 7.28 27.41 17.67
C ARG A 549 8.33 27.20 18.77
N LEU A 550 9.57 27.58 18.52
CA LEU A 550 10.64 27.56 19.53
C LEU A 550 10.42 28.58 20.65
N GLU A 551 9.83 29.73 20.32
CA GLU A 551 9.40 30.74 21.29
C GLU A 551 8.23 30.25 22.15
N GLU A 552 7.21 29.64 21.53
CA GLU A 552 6.05 29.06 22.24
C GLU A 552 6.43 27.94 23.22
N LEU A 553 7.53 27.23 22.93
CA LEU A 553 8.06 26.15 23.77
C LEU A 553 9.21 26.64 24.69
N GLU A 554 9.41 27.96 24.79
CA GLU A 554 10.38 28.61 25.67
C GLU A 554 11.86 28.23 25.41
N TYR A 555 12.17 27.60 24.27
CA TYR A 555 13.55 27.32 23.84
C TYR A 555 14.29 28.58 23.37
N LEU A 556 13.54 29.54 22.80
CA LEU A 556 14.03 30.84 22.38
C LEU A 556 13.21 31.93 23.06
N TYR A 557 13.88 32.99 23.50
CA TYR A 557 13.22 34.19 23.99
C TYR A 557 13.29 35.29 22.94
N ALA A 558 12.14 35.70 22.41
CA ALA A 558 12.06 36.81 21.47
C ALA A 558 11.93 38.14 22.23
N ARG A 559 12.97 38.98 22.13
CA ARG A 559 12.88 40.36 22.62
C ARG A 559 12.37 41.25 21.50
N SER A 560 11.13 41.74 21.66
CA SER A 560 10.65 42.84 20.83
C SER A 560 11.32 44.13 21.29
N GLY A 561 12.14 44.76 20.46
CA GLY A 561 12.49 46.16 20.69
C GLY A 561 11.25 47.05 20.48
N ARG A 562 11.22 48.23 21.14
CA ARG A 562 10.17 49.24 20.91
C ARG A 562 10.08 49.59 19.41
N GLN A 563 8.89 50.01 18.98
CA GLN A 563 8.51 50.33 17.59
C GLN A 563 9.70 50.67 16.67
N GLY A 564 10.00 49.76 15.75
CA GLY A 564 11.02 49.95 14.69
C GLY A 564 12.34 49.20 14.87
N ILE A 565 12.56 48.50 15.98
CA ILE A 565 13.77 47.69 16.21
C ILE A 565 13.54 46.24 15.74
N VAL A 566 14.57 45.67 15.10
CA VAL A 566 14.60 44.28 14.60
C VAL A 566 14.38 43.31 15.77
N MET A 567 13.56 42.26 15.57
CA MET A 567 13.38 41.24 16.60
C MET A 567 14.68 40.46 16.82
N GLU A 568 15.11 40.43 18.08
CA GLU A 568 16.28 39.69 18.54
C GLU A 568 15.84 38.44 19.30
N TYR A 569 16.54 37.33 19.07
CA TYR A 569 16.30 36.05 19.72
C TYR A 569 17.48 35.73 20.63
N GLU A 570 17.16 35.29 21.83
CA GLU A 570 18.08 34.82 22.86
C GLU A 570 17.83 33.32 23.06
N LEU A 571 18.91 32.51 23.10
CA LEU A 571 18.81 31.06 23.27
C LEU A 571 18.75 30.71 24.75
N LEU A 572 17.64 30.09 25.17
CA LEU A 572 17.45 29.61 26.55
C LEU A 572 17.66 28.11 26.69
N TRP A 573 17.72 27.39 25.57
CA TRP A 573 17.92 25.95 25.54
C TRP A 573 19.38 25.57 25.86
N GLU A 574 19.54 24.65 26.81
CA GLU A 574 20.78 23.91 27.02
C GLU A 574 20.64 22.51 26.43
N GLU A 575 21.71 22.03 25.81
CA GLU A 575 21.78 20.64 25.37
C GLU A 575 21.87 19.76 26.62
N GLU A 576 20.72 19.29 27.09
CA GLU A 576 20.68 18.10 27.93
C GLU A 576 21.37 17.00 27.12
N GLU A 577 22.25 16.22 27.76
CA GLU A 577 22.70 14.96 27.17
C GLU A 577 21.43 14.13 26.97
N GLU A 578 20.85 14.24 25.77
CA GLU A 578 19.82 13.33 25.30
C GLU A 578 20.47 11.98 25.43
N ASN A 579 20.06 11.24 26.46
CA ASN A 579 20.23 9.82 26.48
C ASN A 579 19.54 9.34 25.19
N GLU A 580 20.29 9.23 24.09
CA GLU A 580 19.92 8.54 22.84
C GLU A 580 19.51 7.06 23.11
N ASN A 581 19.44 6.68 24.38
CA ASN A 581 19.23 5.39 24.99
C ASN A 581 17.90 5.25 25.76
N ASP A 582 16.99 6.23 25.75
CA ASP A 582 15.69 6.07 26.45
C ASP A 582 14.90 4.82 26.02
N PHE A 583 15.16 4.32 24.80
CA PHE A 583 14.59 3.08 24.27
C PHE A 583 15.62 1.95 24.04
N SER A 584 16.91 2.16 24.31
CA SER A 584 17.88 1.05 24.25
C SER A 584 17.74 0.11 25.46
N GLY A 585 17.11 0.58 26.54
CA GLY A 585 16.70 -0.23 27.70
C GLY A 585 15.51 -1.18 27.46
N LEU A 586 14.90 -1.18 26.27
CA LEU A 586 13.90 -2.19 25.86
C LEU A 586 14.53 -3.53 25.47
N LEU A 587 15.87 -3.58 25.35
CA LEU A 587 16.58 -4.84 25.15
C LEU A 587 16.48 -5.69 26.42
N LEU A 588 16.06 -6.95 26.22
CA LEU A 588 16.17 -8.01 27.21
C LEU A 588 17.58 -7.98 27.80
N GLY A 589 17.68 -7.90 29.14
CA GLY A 589 18.86 -7.39 29.87
C GLY A 589 20.24 -7.89 29.44
N GLU A 590 21.23 -7.03 29.65
CA GLU A 590 22.71 -7.16 29.71
C GLU A 590 23.51 -8.12 28.78
N ASP A 591 22.90 -8.99 28.00
CA ASP A 591 23.59 -9.98 27.15
C ASP A 591 23.65 -9.61 25.65
N ALA A 592 23.36 -8.37 25.28
CA ALA A 592 23.50 -7.87 23.91
C ALA A 592 24.97 -7.48 23.58
N LYS A 593 25.91 -8.43 23.73
CA LYS A 593 27.32 -8.29 23.33
C LYS A 593 27.65 -8.91 21.96
N GLN A 594 26.65 -9.38 21.22
CA GLN A 594 26.80 -9.53 19.77
C GLN A 594 26.45 -8.19 19.13
N GLU A 595 27.39 -7.61 18.38
CA GLU A 595 27.09 -6.50 17.47
C GLU A 595 25.95 -6.94 16.55
N SER A 596 24.71 -6.54 16.85
CA SER A 596 23.53 -6.96 16.09
C SER A 596 23.75 -6.66 14.62
N ASN A 597 23.69 -7.69 13.76
CA ASN A 597 23.83 -7.60 12.30
C ASN A 597 22.96 -6.47 11.69
N TRP A 598 21.81 -6.20 12.31
CA TRP A 598 20.92 -5.10 11.95
C TRP A 598 21.55 -3.70 12.08
N LYS A 599 22.37 -3.45 13.11
CA LYS A 599 23.01 -2.13 13.27
C LYS A 599 23.92 -1.83 12.08
N VAL A 600 24.65 -2.81 11.54
CA VAL A 600 25.53 -2.62 10.37
C VAL A 600 24.70 -2.24 9.13
N ILE A 601 23.56 -2.92 8.92
CA ILE A 601 22.68 -2.67 7.76
C ILE A 601 22.13 -1.23 7.73
N PHE A 602 21.85 -0.65 8.91
CA PHE A 602 21.34 0.71 9.05
C PHE A 602 22.41 1.76 9.43
N GLN A 603 23.63 1.37 9.82
CA GLN A 603 24.75 2.27 10.17
C GLN A 603 25.36 2.96 8.94
N ASN A 604 25.19 2.42 7.73
CA ASN A 604 25.60 3.12 6.51
C ASN A 604 24.83 4.43 6.27
N GLU A 605 23.72 4.69 6.98
CA GLU A 605 23.10 6.03 7.05
C GLU A 605 23.91 7.02 7.93
N ARG A 606 24.80 6.55 8.82
CA ARG A 606 25.60 7.38 9.75
C ARG A 606 26.98 7.77 9.19
N ILE A 607 27.57 7.01 8.26
CA ILE A 607 28.98 7.19 7.84
C ILE A 607 29.24 8.49 7.04
N ALA A 608 28.19 9.20 6.62
CA ALA A 608 28.30 10.57 6.10
C ALA A 608 28.78 11.62 7.13
N ARG A 609 28.99 11.25 8.40
CA ARG A 609 29.42 12.15 9.49
C ARG A 609 30.89 12.08 9.89
N THR A 610 31.71 11.26 9.26
CA THR A 610 33.15 11.23 9.53
C THR A 610 33.93 11.67 8.29
N SER A 611 34.55 12.84 8.41
CA SER A 611 35.52 13.36 7.44
C SER A 611 36.57 12.28 7.12
N PRO A 612 36.96 12.08 5.85
CA PRO A 612 38.04 11.13 5.57
C PRO A 612 39.36 11.68 6.11
N ASP A 613 40.09 10.79 6.78
CA ASP A 613 41.44 11.00 7.30
C ASP A 613 42.38 11.56 6.22
N LYS A 614 43.21 12.50 6.66
CA LYS A 614 44.28 13.10 5.87
C LYS A 614 45.35 12.04 5.61
N ASP A 615 45.42 11.53 4.38
CA ASP A 615 46.61 10.82 3.93
C ASP A 615 47.63 11.76 3.28
N LEU A 616 48.83 11.69 3.85
CA LEU A 616 50.04 12.41 3.54
C LEU A 616 50.58 12.02 2.16
N THR A 617 50.58 12.96 1.21
CA THR A 617 51.64 13.03 0.20
C THR A 617 51.90 14.48 -0.20
N SER A 618 52.87 15.10 0.46
CA SER A 618 53.48 16.35 0.00
C SER A 618 54.52 16.07 -1.11
N PRO A 619 54.61 16.94 -2.14
CA PRO A 619 55.93 17.41 -2.54
C PRO A 619 56.04 18.95 -2.62
N SER A 620 57.10 19.41 -1.97
CA SER A 620 57.88 20.65 -2.14
C SER A 620 57.35 21.84 -2.96
N LYS A 621 57.27 22.98 -2.24
CA LYS A 621 57.49 24.38 -2.65
C LYS A 621 58.05 24.64 -4.06
N LYS A 622 57.34 25.47 -4.84
CA LYS A 622 57.85 26.69 -5.52
C LYS A 622 56.71 27.42 -6.25
N GLY A 623 56.61 28.75 -6.09
CA GLY A 623 55.99 29.63 -7.09
C GLY A 623 54.78 30.46 -6.65
N THR A 624 55.06 31.68 -6.17
CA THR A 624 54.40 32.96 -6.50
C THR A 624 52.89 32.99 -6.81
N SER A 625 52.14 33.67 -5.93
CA SER A 625 50.75 34.12 -6.09
C SER A 625 50.58 35.12 -7.24
N PRO A 626 49.44 35.08 -7.98
CA PRO A 626 48.89 36.25 -8.66
C PRO A 626 47.51 36.69 -8.10
N PRO A 627 47.13 37.97 -8.25
CA PRO A 627 46.08 38.60 -7.47
C PRO A 627 44.66 38.52 -8.07
N LEU A 628 43.71 38.83 -7.19
CA LEU A 628 42.26 39.01 -7.39
C LEU A 628 41.91 39.86 -8.62
N ARG A 629 41.01 39.34 -9.49
CA ARG A 629 40.37 40.10 -10.58
C ARG A 629 39.10 40.79 -10.08
N LEU A 630 39.10 42.13 -10.17
CA LEU A 630 37.93 43.01 -10.15
C LEU A 630 37.27 43.03 -11.54
N GLY A 631 35.94 42.98 -11.57
CA GLY A 631 35.14 43.07 -12.80
C GLY A 631 35.04 44.50 -13.31
N PHE A 632 35.46 44.73 -14.55
CA PHE A 632 35.19 45.94 -15.33
C PHE A 632 34.15 45.63 -16.40
N ALA A 633 33.08 46.43 -16.44
CA ALA A 633 32.21 46.60 -17.60
C ALA A 633 32.34 48.06 -18.10
N PRO A 634 32.39 48.33 -19.42
CA PRO A 634 32.59 49.67 -19.96
C PRO A 634 31.27 50.48 -20.08
N PRO A 635 31.34 51.83 -20.07
CA PRO A 635 30.17 52.71 -20.19
C PRO A 635 29.86 53.07 -21.64
N SER A 636 28.58 53.27 -21.98
CA SER A 636 28.12 53.92 -23.21
C SER A 636 27.58 55.33 -22.93
N PRO A 637 27.67 56.29 -23.89
CA PRO A 637 27.65 57.71 -23.59
C PRO A 637 26.34 58.44 -23.98
N GLY A 638 26.03 59.49 -23.22
CA GLY A 638 25.71 60.82 -23.77
C GLY A 638 24.26 61.17 -24.12
N GLY A 639 23.68 62.08 -23.32
CA GLY A 639 22.52 62.89 -23.72
C GLY A 639 22.02 63.76 -22.56
N ARG A 640 22.35 65.05 -22.57
CA ARG A 640 22.15 66.02 -21.48
C ARG A 640 21.23 67.16 -21.94
N LEU A 641 20.58 67.81 -20.97
CA LEU A 641 20.02 69.18 -20.92
C LEU A 641 18.51 69.30 -21.22
N VAL A 642 17.66 70.19 -20.63
CA VAL A 642 17.72 71.18 -19.53
C VAL A 642 16.27 71.62 -19.21
N SER A 643 16.06 72.13 -18.00
CA SER A 643 14.86 72.76 -17.39
C SER A 643 14.02 73.75 -18.23
N LYS A 644 12.70 73.84 -17.95
CA LYS A 644 12.01 75.07 -17.43
C LYS A 644 10.46 74.95 -17.31
N ASN A 645 9.96 75.50 -16.19
CA ASN A 645 8.72 76.28 -15.98
C ASN A 645 7.29 75.67 -16.02
N ALA A 646 6.68 75.65 -14.82
CA ALA A 646 5.48 76.38 -14.36
C ALA A 646 4.06 76.18 -14.97
N GLN A 647 3.08 76.32 -14.04
CA GLN A 647 1.64 76.61 -14.17
C GLN A 647 0.68 75.43 -14.40
N GLU A 648 -0.07 75.03 -13.36
CA GLU A 648 -1.46 75.44 -13.02
C GLU A 648 -2.53 74.64 -13.78
N LEU A 649 -3.34 73.84 -13.07
CA LEU A 649 -4.83 73.97 -13.01
C LEU A 649 -5.53 72.75 -12.36
N LYS A 650 -6.27 73.09 -11.30
CA LYS A 650 -7.49 72.52 -10.68
C LYS A 650 -8.20 71.31 -11.33
N ILE A 651 -8.46 70.27 -10.52
CA ILE A 651 -9.76 69.74 -9.99
C ILE A 651 -11.01 69.91 -10.91
N PRO A 652 -12.04 68.99 -10.97
CA PRO A 652 -12.46 68.01 -9.95
C PRO A 652 -12.83 66.57 -10.39
N ARG A 653 -13.06 65.75 -9.35
CA ARG A 653 -13.86 64.52 -9.30
C ARG A 653 -15.36 64.80 -9.35
N GLU A 654 -16.14 63.92 -10.00
CA GLU A 654 -17.54 63.54 -9.70
C GLU A 654 -17.70 62.08 -10.18
N ASN A 655 -17.93 61.10 -9.28
CA ASN A 655 -19.24 60.61 -8.82
C ASN A 655 -20.18 60.14 -9.94
N ALA A 656 -20.39 58.82 -10.05
CA ALA A 656 -21.72 58.22 -10.16
C ALA A 656 -21.63 56.69 -10.06
N ASP A 657 -22.38 56.16 -9.10
CA ASP A 657 -22.73 54.75 -8.93
C ASP A 657 -23.39 54.15 -10.19
N SER A 658 -23.27 52.83 -10.34
CA SER A 658 -24.39 51.89 -10.20
C SER A 658 -24.35 50.71 -11.18
N LEU A 659 -24.52 49.52 -10.60
CA LEU A 659 -25.34 48.40 -11.06
C LEU A 659 -24.90 47.54 -12.27
N GLN A 660 -24.86 46.24 -11.96
CA GLN A 660 -25.34 45.09 -12.73
C GLN A 660 -24.36 44.29 -13.63
N ASN A 661 -24.42 42.97 -13.38
CA ASN A 661 -23.93 41.80 -14.13
C ASN A 661 -22.40 41.59 -14.04
N GLU A 662 -21.87 40.44 -13.60
CA GLU A 662 -22.29 39.02 -13.67
C GLU A 662 -22.06 38.26 -12.36
#